data_AF-A0A937XH45-F1
#
_entry.id   AF-A0A937XH45-F1
#
_cell.length_a   1.000
_cell.length_b   1.000
_cell.length_c   1.000
_cell.angle_alpha   90.00
_cell.angle_beta   90.00
_cell.angle_gamma   90.00
#
_symmetry.space_group_name_H-M   'P 1'
#
loop_
_entity.id
_entity.type
_entity.pdbx_description
1 polymer ?
#
loop_
_entity_poly.entity_id
_entity_poly.type
_entity_poly.pdbx_seq_one_letter_code
_entity_poly.pdbx_strand_id
1 'polypeptide(L)'
;MNSGCQSGLRTVRRARQLLALFAVIRGSTIAQVTAYDVRPVKSSLSGWTRTVPGQDYVSQLITCNFDSLSHVELFVGELGSDGGGYHVGAYEGGIELTGAQGVQHQPRSWVRFENWSERAAFTRGRQYEFRFTRSEKDSIHYHYDSACEYNYGHMIAPHPTLIPPSCDLAMRVYGRTKTVARSFWGGFAKLPPWNGWDKPNRRDSWRTYMSQTGWGTAPFDCNWEEHQPTSDAWHFEDTEAHISLIRATGAQPVGILVKSPLWGSSRQDSTWVPDGDSWIWGYGPVAYGASRNLWPDSGETNYYACWIDSLLNHADSVHTWIVWNEPNDTTNKSGSTGWWRRPNYLQYESGFDGLRGLCLLYMRMCYVANQRLRRNPAHAHDRLLVGAMHRDTFWNDTNLVSGVDWLDMCYKIAKDSNWGIFWDGVAVHPYQEQRPEFSPEDLEFSAETLRAVMRGHGDDDGELWNSEFGWNRRADGFPRAYDANNLCEAYVTSLSLSASLGAGGGYDRLCWWVPYWPSDSGGRKPVEWNWLWLQDDADPTDSVSLLPQSGYYAFKQSCAILVGRRFNRRVVTGDTAVDNHARIYEFEDTTTLQKRTWVCWADGDMKRSIRARLPVRTDQLAGESLAYSSKTPTFTPRVADDGWLSLDLNTRPIFIHEVGSPERPDLRVDSVRFVSENRSVRAWVTNHGTRATPVRSGRLAYPTWAVLKADGDSVGQAVWSKSAGENQGVDFGFELGRTELPDTVLLSVTVNPEQSFVELETDDNTGYTLIVEP
;
A
#
# COMPACT_ATOMS: atom_id res chain seq x y z
N MET A 1 47.97 21.97 -49.44
CA MET A 1 48.81 20.86 -48.95
C MET A 1 48.11 20.29 -47.73
N ASN A 2 47.44 19.14 -47.69
CA ASN A 2 47.11 18.01 -48.56
C ASN A 2 45.66 17.62 -48.14
N SER A 3 44.62 17.58 -48.98
CA SER A 3 44.16 16.44 -49.82
C SER A 3 44.47 15.06 -49.20
N GLY A 4 43.54 14.15 -48.90
CA GLY A 4 42.11 14.02 -49.15
C GLY A 4 41.68 12.57 -48.84
N CYS A 5 40.45 12.25 -49.25
CA CYS A 5 39.82 10.92 -49.42
C CYS A 5 38.96 10.30 -48.29
N GLN A 6 37.65 10.30 -48.59
CA GLN A 6 36.71 9.16 -48.59
C GLN A 6 36.16 8.66 -47.24
N SER A 7 34.91 9.03 -46.90
CA SER A 7 33.63 8.42 -47.34
C SER A 7 33.32 7.09 -46.64
N GLY A 8 32.43 7.15 -45.65
CA GLY A 8 31.81 5.97 -45.05
C GLY A 8 31.15 6.31 -43.72
N LEU A 9 29.87 5.94 -43.59
CA LEU A 9 29.12 5.86 -42.32
C LEU A 9 28.50 7.15 -41.77
N ARG A 10 27.77 7.86 -42.64
CA ARG A 10 26.46 8.45 -42.27
C ARG A 10 25.41 7.33 -42.14
N THR A 11 25.55 6.41 -41.17
CA THR A 11 24.54 5.35 -40.92
C THR A 11 24.56 4.73 -39.51
N VAL A 12 25.02 5.42 -38.45
CA VAL A 12 24.98 4.85 -37.08
C VAL A 12 24.44 5.79 -36.00
N ARG A 13 24.11 7.06 -36.34
CA ARG A 13 23.48 8.00 -35.39
C ARG A 13 21.95 8.09 -35.45
N ARG A 14 21.29 7.31 -36.32
CA ARG A 14 19.81 7.18 -36.40
C ARG A 14 19.27 5.83 -35.89
N ALA A 15 20.13 4.93 -35.40
CA ALA A 15 19.73 3.62 -34.85
C ALA A 15 19.52 3.62 -33.31
N ARG A 16 19.78 4.74 -32.61
CA ARG A 16 19.54 4.88 -31.16
C ARG A 16 18.15 5.46 -30.81
N GLN A 17 17.34 5.80 -31.81
CA GLN A 17 15.95 6.25 -31.64
C GLN A 17 14.92 5.15 -31.97
N LEU A 18 15.34 3.93 -32.31
CA LEU A 18 14.47 2.84 -32.77
C LEU A 18 14.50 1.57 -31.88
N LEU A 19 15.22 1.58 -30.76
CA LEU A 19 15.27 0.46 -29.80
C LEU A 19 14.69 0.79 -28.40
N ALA A 20 14.19 2.01 -28.20
CA ALA A 20 13.32 2.36 -27.07
C ALA A 20 11.82 2.14 -27.40
N LEU A 21 11.51 1.64 -28.61
CA LEU A 21 10.16 1.54 -29.17
C LEU A 21 9.52 0.14 -29.02
N PHE A 22 9.95 -0.67 -28.03
CA PHE A 22 9.30 -1.96 -27.72
C PHE A 22 8.93 -2.16 -26.24
N ALA A 23 8.92 -1.10 -25.42
CA ALA A 23 8.44 -1.16 -24.02
C ALA A 23 7.13 -0.38 -23.81
N VAL A 24 6.27 -0.31 -24.84
CA VAL A 24 4.85 0.07 -24.68
C VAL A 24 4.02 -1.20 -24.86
N ILE A 25 3.95 -2.02 -23.81
CA ILE A 25 2.90 -3.03 -23.69
C ILE A 25 1.70 -2.31 -23.08
N ARG A 26 0.73 -1.98 -23.95
CA ARG A 26 -0.64 -1.65 -23.57
C ARG A 26 -1.26 -2.87 -22.89
N GLY A 27 -1.87 -2.64 -21.74
CA GLY A 27 -2.84 -3.53 -21.14
C GLY A 27 -3.54 -2.79 -20.01
N SER A 28 -4.86 -2.81 -19.99
CA SER A 28 -5.68 -2.62 -18.81
C SER A 28 -5.21 -3.62 -17.76
N THR A 29 -4.16 -3.28 -17.02
CA THR A 29 -3.69 -4.08 -15.91
C THR A 29 -4.53 -3.67 -14.72
N ILE A 30 -5.57 -4.47 -14.45
CA ILE A 30 -5.88 -4.85 -13.06
C ILE A 30 -4.52 -5.02 -12.39
N ALA A 31 -4.25 -4.34 -11.28
CA ALA A 31 -2.98 -4.49 -10.56
C ALA A 31 -2.90 -5.91 -10.01
N GLN A 32 -2.53 -6.83 -10.90
CA GLN A 32 -2.29 -8.22 -10.60
C GLN A 32 -0.82 -8.30 -10.26
N VAL A 33 -0.54 -8.62 -9.00
CA VAL A 33 0.84 -8.88 -8.62
C VAL A 33 1.23 -10.22 -9.23
N THR A 34 2.32 -10.23 -10.01
CA THR A 34 2.92 -11.47 -10.53
C THR A 34 4.00 -11.88 -9.52
N ALA A 35 3.89 -13.08 -8.95
CA ALA A 35 4.94 -13.61 -8.06
C ALA A 35 6.10 -14.16 -8.90
N TYR A 36 7.34 -13.74 -8.61
CA TYR A 36 8.54 -14.15 -9.36
C TYR A 36 9.55 -15.01 -8.60
N ASP A 37 9.30 -15.39 -7.33
CA ASP A 37 10.11 -16.45 -6.70
C ASP A 37 9.42 -17.80 -6.92
N VAL A 38 10.04 -18.59 -7.79
CA VAL A 38 9.54 -19.86 -8.31
C VAL A 38 10.53 -20.93 -7.92
N ARG A 39 10.10 -21.85 -7.03
CA ARG A 39 10.88 -23.04 -6.69
C ARG A 39 10.13 -24.28 -7.17
N PRO A 40 10.68 -25.04 -8.15
CA PRO A 40 10.09 -26.31 -8.55
C PRO A 40 10.26 -27.31 -7.39
N VAL A 41 9.16 -27.94 -6.95
CA VAL A 41 9.22 -28.97 -5.89
C VAL A 41 9.38 -30.36 -6.50
N LYS A 42 8.89 -30.56 -7.73
CA LYS A 42 8.80 -31.88 -8.35
C LYS A 42 9.02 -31.81 -9.86
N SER A 43 10.28 -31.88 -10.29
CA SER A 43 10.66 -31.97 -11.71
C SER A 43 10.79 -33.43 -12.17
N SER A 44 9.68 -34.19 -12.16
CA SER A 44 9.61 -35.37 -13.02
C SER A 44 9.25 -34.91 -14.42
N LEU A 45 10.19 -35.04 -15.36
CA LEU A 45 10.17 -34.53 -16.76
C LEU A 45 8.98 -34.99 -17.64
N SER A 46 8.03 -35.72 -17.05
CA SER A 46 6.68 -36.04 -17.50
C SER A 46 5.96 -36.68 -16.32
N GLY A 47 4.76 -36.21 -15.94
CA GLY A 47 3.93 -36.85 -14.92
C GLY A 47 2.84 -37.70 -15.58
N TRP A 48 2.88 -39.03 -15.39
CA TRP A 48 1.74 -39.88 -15.69
C TRP A 48 0.76 -39.81 -14.52
N THR A 49 -0.49 -39.42 -14.77
CA THR A 49 -1.53 -39.31 -13.72
C THR A 49 -1.95 -40.63 -13.06
N ARG A 50 -1.28 -41.76 -13.33
CA ARG A 50 -1.70 -43.09 -12.82
C ARG A 50 -0.65 -44.08 -12.33
N THR A 51 0.66 -43.87 -12.48
CA THR A 51 1.61 -44.98 -12.25
C THR A 51 2.27 -45.01 -10.87
N VAL A 52 2.30 -43.90 -10.12
CA VAL A 52 2.85 -43.87 -8.75
C VAL A 52 2.04 -42.90 -7.88
N PRO A 53 1.43 -43.35 -6.76
CA PRO A 53 0.77 -42.48 -5.80
C PRO A 53 1.67 -41.31 -5.39
N GLY A 54 1.18 -40.08 -5.58
CA GLY A 54 1.90 -38.85 -5.30
C GLY A 54 2.76 -38.31 -6.45
N GLN A 55 2.79 -38.91 -7.65
CA GLN A 55 3.48 -38.37 -8.84
C GLN A 55 2.52 -37.91 -9.96
N ASP A 56 1.27 -37.66 -9.59
CA ASP A 56 0.14 -37.39 -10.48
C ASP A 56 -0.08 -35.90 -10.79
N TYR A 57 0.78 -35.02 -10.28
CA TYR A 57 0.71 -33.58 -10.47
C TYR A 57 2.08 -32.98 -10.80
N VAL A 58 2.04 -31.83 -11.47
CA VAL A 58 3.16 -30.90 -11.60
C VAL A 58 2.96 -29.78 -10.62
N SER A 59 3.99 -29.34 -9.89
CA SER A 59 3.79 -28.25 -8.92
C SER A 59 4.89 -27.21 -8.88
N GLN A 60 4.48 -26.04 -8.38
CA GLN A 60 5.33 -24.87 -8.25
C GLN A 60 5.01 -24.15 -6.95
N LEU A 61 6.03 -23.85 -6.15
CA LEU A 61 5.89 -22.98 -4.98
C LEU A 61 5.96 -21.53 -5.41
N ILE A 62 5.08 -20.72 -4.83
CA ILE A 62 5.16 -19.27 -4.88
C ILE A 62 5.18 -18.71 -3.46
N THR A 63 5.94 -17.64 -3.26
CA THR A 63 5.74 -16.76 -2.12
C THR A 63 4.61 -15.81 -2.46
N CYS A 64 3.50 -15.89 -1.72
CA CYS A 64 2.31 -15.11 -2.00
C CYS A 64 2.52 -13.63 -1.69
N ASN A 65 2.11 -12.75 -2.59
CA ASN A 65 2.12 -11.30 -2.41
C ASN A 65 0.73 -10.69 -2.67
N PHE A 66 -0.30 -11.51 -2.56
CA PHE A 66 -1.70 -11.17 -2.78
C PHE A 66 -2.56 -11.70 -1.64
N ASP A 67 -3.80 -11.22 -1.54
CA ASP A 67 -4.72 -11.62 -0.48
C ASP A 67 -5.78 -12.62 -0.95
N SER A 68 -6.04 -12.65 -2.26
CA SER A 68 -6.88 -13.66 -2.91
C SER A 68 -6.39 -13.94 -4.33
N LEU A 69 -6.74 -15.11 -4.87
CA LEU A 69 -6.44 -15.45 -6.26
C LEU A 69 -7.45 -14.80 -7.21
N SER A 70 -6.95 -14.16 -8.26
CA SER A 70 -7.79 -13.79 -9.40
C SER A 70 -7.85 -14.93 -10.40
N HIS A 71 -6.69 -15.36 -10.89
CA HIS A 71 -6.56 -16.48 -11.81
C HIS A 71 -5.11 -16.99 -11.84
N VAL A 72 -4.93 -18.19 -12.39
CA VAL A 72 -3.62 -18.78 -12.67
C VAL A 72 -3.57 -19.10 -14.15
N GLU A 73 -2.41 -18.99 -14.77
CA GLU A 73 -2.17 -19.46 -16.13
C GLU A 73 -1.04 -20.47 -16.13
N LEU A 74 -1.21 -21.58 -16.85
CA LEU A 74 -0.18 -22.59 -17.10
C LEU A 74 0.05 -22.71 -18.58
N PHE A 75 1.28 -22.56 -19.04
CA PHE A 75 1.63 -22.88 -20.41
C PHE A 75 1.77 -24.39 -20.57
N VAL A 76 0.94 -24.99 -21.42
CA VAL A 76 0.89 -26.44 -21.62
C VAL A 76 1.14 -26.81 -23.07
N GLY A 77 1.76 -27.97 -23.28
CA GLY A 77 2.16 -28.51 -24.57
C GLY A 77 1.01 -29.11 -25.39
N GLU A 78 1.14 -30.37 -25.80
CA GLU A 78 0.20 -31.02 -26.71
C GLU A 78 -1.20 -31.27 -26.09
N LEU A 79 -2.26 -31.12 -26.89
CA LEU A 79 -3.67 -31.15 -26.45
C LEU A 79 -4.12 -32.52 -25.92
N GLY A 80 -3.35 -33.58 -26.17
CA GLY A 80 -3.65 -34.92 -25.68
C GLY A 80 -4.81 -35.60 -26.43
N SER A 81 -5.16 -36.82 -26.00
CA SER A 81 -6.23 -37.60 -26.63
C SER A 81 -7.64 -37.16 -26.23
N ASP A 82 -7.83 -36.63 -25.01
CA ASP A 82 -9.15 -36.58 -24.36
C ASP A 82 -9.54 -35.19 -23.80
N GLY A 83 -9.34 -34.13 -24.60
CA GLY A 83 -10.07 -32.87 -24.37
C GLY A 83 -9.46 -31.87 -23.39
N GLY A 84 -8.16 -31.99 -23.06
CA GLY A 84 -7.38 -30.86 -22.55
C GLY A 84 -7.78 -30.28 -21.19
N GLY A 85 -8.55 -30.99 -20.36
CA GLY A 85 -8.94 -30.50 -19.04
C GLY A 85 -7.78 -30.55 -18.03
N TYR A 86 -7.67 -29.50 -17.21
CA TYR A 86 -6.70 -29.37 -16.14
C TYR A 86 -7.40 -28.92 -14.87
N HIS A 87 -6.84 -29.35 -13.74
CA HIS A 87 -7.14 -28.81 -12.44
C HIS A 87 -5.88 -28.19 -11.84
N VAL A 88 -6.04 -27.08 -11.14
CA VAL A 88 -5.00 -26.52 -10.28
C VAL A 88 -5.55 -26.42 -8.86
N GLY A 89 -4.79 -26.89 -7.89
CA GLY A 89 -5.05 -26.68 -6.47
C GLY A 89 -3.93 -25.85 -5.84
N ALA A 90 -4.28 -24.90 -4.97
CA ALA A 90 -3.33 -24.16 -4.14
C ALA A 90 -3.25 -24.83 -2.76
N TYR A 91 -2.05 -25.22 -2.34
CA TYR A 91 -1.80 -26.01 -1.14
C TYR A 91 -0.95 -25.25 -0.13
N GLU A 92 -1.27 -25.43 1.15
CA GLU A 92 -0.50 -24.94 2.29
C GLU A 92 -0.23 -26.12 3.24
N GLY A 93 1.04 -26.40 3.54
CA GLY A 93 1.40 -27.55 4.39
C GLY A 93 0.88 -28.90 3.86
N GLY A 94 0.68 -29.02 2.54
CA GLY A 94 0.12 -30.20 1.90
C GLY A 94 -1.42 -30.30 1.90
N ILE A 95 -2.13 -29.34 2.50
CA ILE A 95 -3.60 -29.26 2.51
C ILE A 95 -4.04 -28.33 1.37
N GLU A 96 -4.98 -28.80 0.54
CA GLU A 96 -5.57 -27.95 -0.50
C GLU A 96 -6.48 -26.89 0.13
N LEU A 97 -6.21 -25.62 -0.13
CA LEU A 97 -7.01 -24.51 0.33
C LEU A 97 -8.14 -24.18 -0.65
N THR A 98 -7.83 -24.23 -1.94
CA THR A 98 -8.74 -23.93 -3.04
C THR A 98 -8.21 -24.51 -4.33
N GLY A 99 -9.07 -24.66 -5.32
CA GLY A 99 -8.67 -25.09 -6.65
C GLY A 99 -9.63 -24.60 -7.73
N ALA A 100 -9.17 -24.70 -8.97
CA ALA A 100 -9.87 -24.25 -10.16
C ALA A 100 -9.69 -25.27 -11.30
N GLN A 101 -10.61 -25.24 -12.27
CA GLN A 101 -10.52 -26.03 -13.49
C GLN A 101 -10.12 -25.11 -14.65
N GLY A 102 -9.39 -25.65 -15.62
CA GLY A 102 -8.99 -24.97 -16.85
C GLY A 102 -9.10 -25.93 -18.02
N VAL A 103 -9.34 -25.40 -19.21
CA VAL A 103 -9.41 -26.20 -20.43
C VAL A 103 -8.42 -25.68 -21.44
N GLN A 104 -7.61 -26.58 -21.97
CA GLN A 104 -6.73 -26.33 -23.10
C GLN A 104 -7.55 -26.39 -24.38
N HIS A 105 -7.55 -25.31 -25.16
CA HIS A 105 -8.33 -25.25 -26.41
C HIS A 105 -7.53 -25.58 -27.66
N GLN A 106 -6.19 -25.49 -27.59
CA GLN A 106 -5.31 -25.75 -28.72
C GLN A 106 -3.96 -26.30 -28.23
N PRO A 107 -3.23 -27.04 -29.07
CA PRO A 107 -1.84 -27.39 -28.78
C PRO A 107 -1.04 -26.11 -28.49
N ARG A 108 -0.22 -26.11 -27.43
CA ARG A 108 0.66 -24.99 -27.03
C ARG A 108 -0.11 -23.72 -26.67
N SER A 109 -0.85 -23.76 -25.57
CA SER A 109 -1.61 -22.61 -25.08
C SER A 109 -1.40 -22.34 -23.60
N TRP A 110 -1.64 -21.10 -23.20
CA TRP A 110 -1.87 -20.76 -21.81
C TRP A 110 -3.26 -21.26 -21.40
N VAL A 111 -3.30 -22.30 -20.57
CA VAL A 111 -4.52 -22.71 -19.89
C VAL A 111 -4.73 -21.78 -18.73
N ARG A 112 -5.89 -21.15 -18.72
CA ARG A 112 -6.28 -20.19 -17.69
C ARG A 112 -7.23 -20.85 -16.72
N PHE A 113 -6.96 -20.66 -15.43
CA PHE A 113 -7.70 -21.23 -14.30
C PHE A 113 -8.34 -20.10 -13.51
N GLU A 114 -9.66 -20.02 -13.59
CA GLU A 114 -10.49 -18.99 -12.97
C GLU A 114 -11.53 -19.62 -12.03
N ASN A 115 -12.40 -18.81 -11.40
CA ASN A 115 -13.47 -19.26 -10.50
C ASN A 115 -12.97 -19.96 -9.22
N TRP A 116 -11.93 -19.39 -8.61
CA TRP A 116 -11.41 -19.82 -7.31
C TRP A 116 -12.45 -19.63 -6.20
N SER A 117 -12.40 -20.50 -5.18
CA SER A 117 -13.23 -20.33 -3.98
C SER A 117 -12.80 -19.09 -3.21
N GLU A 118 -13.68 -18.09 -3.09
CA GLU A 118 -13.42 -16.85 -2.33
C GLU A 118 -13.20 -17.08 -0.82
N ARG A 119 -13.46 -18.30 -0.32
CA ARG A 119 -13.27 -18.65 1.08
C ARG A 119 -11.80 -18.87 1.47
N ALA A 120 -10.92 -19.09 0.49
CA ALA A 120 -9.49 -19.26 0.75
C ALA A 120 -8.81 -17.90 0.89
N ALA A 121 -8.42 -17.55 2.11
CA ALA A 121 -7.59 -16.38 2.38
C ALA A 121 -6.12 -16.76 2.15
N PHE A 122 -5.40 -15.95 1.37
CA PHE A 122 -3.96 -16.07 1.21
C PHE A 122 -3.26 -15.11 2.16
N THR A 123 -2.18 -15.59 2.78
CA THR A 123 -1.31 -14.78 3.64
C THR A 123 -0.11 -14.34 2.81
N ARG A 124 0.03 -13.02 2.65
CA ARG A 124 1.21 -12.43 2.04
C ARG A 124 2.48 -12.87 2.78
N GLY A 125 3.56 -13.16 2.06
CA GLY A 125 4.85 -13.62 2.60
C GLY A 125 4.91 -15.14 2.77
N ARG A 126 3.75 -15.79 2.85
CA ARG A 126 3.63 -17.24 3.00
C ARG A 126 3.79 -17.98 1.68
N GLN A 127 4.38 -19.17 1.73
CA GLN A 127 4.55 -20.03 0.57
C GLN A 127 3.33 -20.91 0.32
N TYR A 128 2.90 -20.98 -0.94
CA TYR A 128 1.82 -21.84 -1.41
C TYR A 128 2.29 -22.69 -2.58
N GLU A 129 1.95 -23.97 -2.58
CA GLU A 129 2.23 -24.89 -3.66
C GLU A 129 1.04 -24.97 -4.61
N PHE A 130 1.22 -24.57 -5.86
CA PHE A 130 0.23 -24.75 -6.92
C PHE A 130 0.48 -26.09 -7.59
N ARG A 131 -0.44 -27.03 -7.42
CA ARG A 131 -0.38 -28.37 -8.03
C ARG A 131 -1.34 -28.43 -9.20
N PHE A 132 -0.82 -28.78 -10.36
CA PHE A 132 -1.54 -28.98 -11.61
C PHE A 132 -1.72 -30.45 -11.88
N THR A 133 -2.96 -30.88 -12.06
CA THR A 133 -3.31 -32.21 -12.54
C THR A 133 -4.04 -32.08 -13.88
N ARG A 134 -3.96 -33.12 -14.70
CA ARG A 134 -4.73 -33.22 -15.94
C ARG A 134 -5.91 -34.15 -15.71
N SER A 135 -7.08 -33.79 -16.25
CA SER A 135 -8.24 -34.68 -16.20
C SER A 135 -7.99 -35.91 -17.08
N GLU A 136 -8.39 -37.08 -16.59
CA GLU A 136 -8.29 -38.38 -17.28
C GLU A 136 -6.84 -38.91 -17.52
N LYS A 137 -6.70 -39.99 -18.29
CA LYS A 137 -5.49 -40.84 -18.38
C LYS A 137 -4.40 -40.25 -19.28
N ASP A 138 -4.12 -38.96 -19.17
CA ASP A 138 -3.14 -38.32 -20.05
C ASP A 138 -2.05 -37.57 -19.26
N SER A 139 -0.86 -37.50 -19.82
CA SER A 139 0.32 -36.88 -19.18
C SER A 139 0.34 -35.37 -19.40
N ILE A 140 0.88 -34.60 -18.46
CA ILE A 140 1.17 -33.18 -18.72
C ILE A 140 2.46 -33.12 -19.53
N HIS A 141 2.35 -32.82 -20.83
CA HIS A 141 3.48 -32.80 -21.76
C HIS A 141 4.26 -31.48 -21.68
N TYR A 142 5.58 -31.61 -21.49
CA TYR A 142 6.57 -30.56 -21.70
C TYR A 142 6.98 -30.54 -23.18
N HIS A 143 7.35 -29.39 -23.73
CA HIS A 143 7.91 -29.32 -25.09
C HIS A 143 9.44 -29.56 -25.03
N TYR A 144 9.94 -30.62 -25.65
CA TYR A 144 11.38 -31.00 -25.66
C TYR A 144 11.81 -31.51 -27.06
N ASP A 145 12.99 -31.08 -27.54
CA ASP A 145 13.64 -31.54 -28.78
C ASP A 145 14.79 -32.51 -28.43
N SER A 146 14.82 -33.67 -29.09
CA SER A 146 15.72 -34.79 -28.83
C SER A 146 17.04 -34.78 -29.60
N ALA A 147 17.31 -33.77 -30.44
CA ALA A 147 18.51 -33.74 -31.30
C ALA A 147 19.79 -33.16 -30.65
N CYS A 148 19.76 -32.74 -29.38
CA CYS A 148 20.88 -32.06 -28.72
C CYS A 148 21.33 -32.81 -27.45
N GLU A 149 22.56 -33.34 -27.46
CA GLU A 149 22.92 -34.44 -26.55
C GLU A 149 23.21 -34.05 -25.10
N TYR A 150 23.48 -32.78 -24.77
CA TYR A 150 23.55 -32.33 -23.38
C TYR A 150 23.33 -30.81 -23.29
N ASN A 151 22.10 -30.36 -22.96
CA ASN A 151 21.76 -29.20 -22.11
C ASN A 151 20.28 -28.76 -22.29
N TYR A 152 19.59 -28.61 -21.17
CA TYR A 152 18.18 -28.23 -21.05
C TYR A 152 17.85 -26.83 -21.61
N GLY A 153 16.76 -26.72 -22.37
CA GLY A 153 15.93 -25.52 -22.54
C GLY A 153 16.51 -24.34 -23.33
N HIS A 154 16.09 -24.17 -24.59
CA HIS A 154 16.10 -22.88 -25.26
C HIS A 154 14.72 -22.59 -25.89
N MET A 155 14.12 -21.46 -25.51
CA MET A 155 12.93 -20.87 -26.13
C MET A 155 13.33 -20.25 -27.48
N ILE A 156 12.62 -20.55 -28.57
CA ILE A 156 12.80 -19.83 -29.84
C ILE A 156 11.92 -18.58 -29.81
N ALA A 157 12.53 -17.41 -29.61
CA ALA A 157 11.94 -16.13 -29.99
C ALA A 157 11.96 -16.00 -31.52
N PRO A 158 11.00 -15.32 -32.17
CA PRO A 158 10.97 -15.18 -33.63
C PRO A 158 12.17 -14.42 -34.22
N HIS A 159 13.08 -13.86 -33.41
CA HIS A 159 14.37 -13.28 -33.82
C HIS A 159 15.42 -13.34 -32.68
N PRO A 160 16.74 -13.22 -32.97
CA PRO A 160 17.79 -13.75 -32.10
C PRO A 160 18.15 -12.74 -31.00
N THR A 161 17.63 -12.98 -29.79
CA THR A 161 18.20 -12.42 -28.55
C THR A 161 18.15 -13.48 -27.46
N LEU A 162 19.29 -13.67 -26.79
CA LEU A 162 19.55 -14.67 -25.76
C LEU A 162 18.63 -14.50 -24.55
N ILE A 163 17.94 -15.59 -24.19
CA ILE A 163 17.19 -15.72 -22.93
C ILE A 163 18.13 -16.33 -21.89
N PRO A 164 18.16 -15.84 -20.63
CA PRO A 164 19.09 -16.32 -19.60
C PRO A 164 18.84 -17.79 -19.19
N PRO A 165 19.86 -18.51 -18.72
CA PRO A 165 19.78 -19.95 -18.46
C PRO A 165 19.30 -20.23 -17.02
N SER A 166 17.98 -20.12 -16.82
CA SER A 166 17.25 -20.74 -15.69
C SER A 166 15.74 -20.48 -15.84
N CYS A 167 15.00 -21.35 -16.52
CA CYS A 167 13.53 -21.33 -16.49
C CYS A 167 12.96 -22.75 -16.60
N ASP A 168 12.25 -23.15 -15.54
CA ASP A 168 11.29 -24.26 -15.49
C ASP A 168 9.91 -23.83 -16.03
N LEU A 169 8.94 -24.75 -16.00
CA LEU A 169 7.50 -24.56 -16.28
C LEU A 169 7.01 -23.11 -16.18
N ALA A 170 6.35 -22.63 -17.24
CA ALA A 170 5.79 -21.29 -17.24
C ALA A 170 4.38 -21.31 -16.61
N MET A 171 4.31 -21.07 -15.30
CA MET A 171 3.10 -20.66 -14.59
C MET A 171 3.10 -19.14 -14.38
N ARG A 172 1.92 -18.52 -14.43
CA ARG A 172 1.68 -17.16 -13.94
C ARG A 172 0.57 -17.20 -12.91
N VAL A 173 0.78 -16.57 -11.76
CA VAL A 173 -0.23 -16.45 -10.71
C VAL A 173 -0.59 -14.99 -10.57
N TYR A 174 -1.87 -14.70 -10.65
CA TYR A 174 -2.41 -13.36 -10.58
C TYR A 174 -3.34 -13.27 -9.39
N GLY A 175 -2.90 -12.52 -8.37
CA GLY A 175 -3.70 -12.29 -7.18
C GLY A 175 -4.24 -10.87 -7.05
N ARG A 176 -5.17 -10.69 -6.12
CA ARG A 176 -5.80 -9.42 -5.78
C ARG A 176 -5.30 -8.99 -4.40
N THR A 177 -4.99 -7.70 -4.25
CA THR A 177 -4.74 -7.08 -2.96
C THR A 177 -6.05 -6.74 -2.26
N LYS A 178 -6.11 -6.91 -0.93
CA LYS A 178 -7.24 -6.50 -0.09
C LYS A 178 -7.50 -5.01 -0.25
N THR A 179 -8.77 -4.65 -0.08
CA THR A 179 -9.17 -3.26 0.07
C THR A 179 -8.52 -2.65 1.31
N VAL A 180 -8.37 -1.32 1.33
CA VAL A 180 -7.78 -0.62 2.46
C VAL A 180 -8.61 -0.88 3.70
N ALA A 181 -8.03 -1.62 4.63
CA ALA A 181 -8.67 -1.98 5.88
C ALA A 181 -8.80 -0.75 6.77
N ARG A 182 -9.93 -0.66 7.49
CA ARG A 182 -10.13 0.39 8.50
C ARG A 182 -9.00 0.40 9.55
N SER A 183 -8.48 -0.77 9.89
CA SER A 183 -7.39 -0.93 10.87
C SER A 183 -6.03 -0.44 10.39
N PHE A 184 -5.84 -0.11 9.10
CA PHE A 184 -4.57 0.40 8.59
C PHE A 184 -4.14 1.71 9.27
N TRP A 185 -5.13 2.55 9.59
CA TRP A 185 -4.92 3.89 10.12
C TRP A 185 -5.51 4.10 11.51
N GLY A 186 -4.80 4.90 12.28
CA GLY A 186 -5.15 5.20 13.65
C GLY A 186 -4.66 6.55 14.13
N GLY A 187 -4.88 6.79 15.42
CA GLY A 187 -4.34 7.95 16.12
C GLY A 187 -3.99 7.55 17.53
N PHE A 188 -2.89 8.07 18.05
CA PHE A 188 -2.49 7.83 19.43
C PHE A 188 -3.51 8.46 20.37
N ALA A 189 -4.31 7.66 21.05
CA ALA A 189 -5.35 8.11 21.95
C ALA A 189 -4.75 8.62 23.26
N LYS A 190 -4.16 9.82 23.24
CA LYS A 190 -3.72 10.47 24.48
C LYS A 190 -4.94 11.11 25.15
N LEU A 191 -5.52 10.41 26.12
CA LEU A 191 -6.47 11.01 27.04
C LEU A 191 -5.67 11.53 28.23
N PRO A 192 -5.83 12.80 28.62
CA PRO A 192 -5.17 13.29 29.84
C PRO A 192 -5.70 12.57 31.08
N PRO A 193 -4.95 12.63 32.20
CA PRO A 193 -5.36 12.02 33.46
C PRO A 193 -6.78 12.47 33.83
N TRP A 194 -7.58 11.53 34.35
CA TRP A 194 -9.03 11.67 34.50
C TRP A 194 -9.47 12.91 35.28
N ASN A 195 -8.61 13.47 36.12
CA ASN A 195 -8.81 14.71 36.86
C ASN A 195 -9.08 15.95 35.97
N GLY A 196 -8.71 15.92 34.67
CA GLY A 196 -9.07 16.95 33.68
C GLY A 196 -10.33 16.62 32.85
N TRP A 197 -10.86 15.41 33.02
CA TRP A 197 -12.02 14.81 32.33
C TRP A 197 -13.30 14.80 33.17
N ASP A 198 -13.27 15.42 34.36
CA ASP A 198 -14.43 15.71 35.20
C ASP A 198 -15.54 16.53 34.49
N LYS A 199 -15.32 16.93 33.22
CA LYS A 199 -16.28 17.58 32.34
C LYS A 199 -16.83 16.58 31.30
N PRO A 200 -18.00 15.96 31.51
CA PRO A 200 -18.64 15.00 30.60
C PRO A 200 -18.71 15.47 29.13
N ASN A 201 -18.88 16.77 28.91
CA ASN A 201 -18.98 17.37 27.57
C ASN A 201 -17.72 17.19 26.71
N ARG A 202 -16.51 17.20 27.31
CA ARG A 202 -15.25 16.98 26.58
C ARG A 202 -15.15 15.54 26.08
N ARG A 203 -15.45 14.58 26.95
CA ARG A 203 -15.47 13.13 26.65
C ARG A 203 -16.45 12.81 25.52
N ASP A 204 -17.67 13.33 25.63
CA ASP A 204 -18.71 13.09 24.63
C ASP A 204 -18.37 13.75 23.29
N SER A 205 -17.79 14.95 23.31
CA SER A 205 -17.30 15.60 22.09
C SER A 205 -16.19 14.79 21.43
N TRP A 206 -15.17 14.38 22.20
CA TRP A 206 -14.07 13.56 21.69
C TRP A 206 -14.59 12.28 21.05
N ARG A 207 -15.44 11.54 21.76
CA ARG A 207 -16.05 10.30 21.27
C ARG A 207 -16.82 10.57 19.97
N THR A 208 -17.64 11.61 19.96
CA THR A 208 -18.45 11.97 18.79
C THR A 208 -17.58 12.26 17.57
N TYR A 209 -16.53 13.06 17.74
CA TYR A 209 -15.60 13.37 16.64
C TYR A 209 -14.84 12.13 16.18
N MET A 210 -14.25 11.36 17.09
CA MET A 210 -13.50 10.15 16.72
C MET A 210 -14.38 9.08 16.06
N SER A 211 -15.63 8.90 16.49
CA SER A 211 -16.58 8.00 15.81
C SER A 211 -16.86 8.41 14.36
N GLN A 212 -16.75 9.70 14.04
CA GLN A 212 -17.00 10.22 12.69
C GLN A 212 -15.79 10.14 11.76
N THR A 213 -14.58 9.93 12.28
CA THR A 213 -13.37 9.86 11.44
C THR A 213 -13.23 8.55 10.69
N GLY A 214 -13.79 7.47 11.24
CA GLY A 214 -13.57 6.13 10.73
C GLY A 214 -12.18 5.55 11.05
N TRP A 215 -11.42 6.14 11.99
CA TRP A 215 -10.14 5.54 12.45
C TRP A 215 -10.34 4.10 12.95
N GLY A 216 -9.32 3.26 12.82
CA GLY A 216 -9.42 1.83 13.11
C GLY A 216 -8.56 1.35 14.29
N THR A 217 -7.44 1.99 14.57
CA THR A 217 -6.55 1.66 15.69
C THR A 217 -6.29 2.88 16.57
N ALA A 218 -6.10 2.62 17.86
CA ALA A 218 -5.87 3.66 18.85
C ALA A 218 -4.84 3.19 19.90
N PRO A 219 -3.54 3.43 19.66
CA PRO A 219 -2.50 3.23 20.67
C PRO A 219 -2.72 4.14 21.87
N PHE A 220 -2.48 3.64 23.08
CA PHE A 220 -2.54 4.43 24.31
C PHE A 220 -1.56 3.90 25.37
N ASP A 221 -1.09 4.80 26.24
CA ASP A 221 -0.17 4.45 27.31
C ASP A 221 -0.88 3.68 28.43
N CYS A 222 -0.31 2.54 28.80
CA CYS A 222 -0.59 1.81 30.03
C CYS A 222 0.56 2.08 31.00
N ASN A 223 0.47 3.19 31.75
CA ASN A 223 1.53 3.62 32.68
C ASN A 223 1.55 2.75 33.95
N TRP A 224 2.59 1.95 34.16
CA TRP A 224 2.68 1.14 35.38
C TRP A 224 2.72 2.01 36.65
N GLU A 225 3.38 3.16 36.61
CA GLU A 225 3.44 4.05 37.77
C GLU A 225 2.08 4.59 38.21
N GLU A 226 1.14 4.74 37.28
CA GLU A 226 -0.23 5.19 37.56
C GLU A 226 -1.08 4.00 38.04
N HIS A 227 -0.85 2.81 37.47
CA HIS A 227 -1.56 1.61 37.87
C HIS A 227 -1.16 1.08 39.24
N GLN A 228 0.09 1.28 39.64
CA GLN A 228 0.64 0.73 40.88
C GLN A 228 1.61 1.72 41.56
N PRO A 229 1.12 2.89 42.02
CA PRO A 229 1.97 3.98 42.51
C PRO A 229 2.78 3.58 43.76
N THR A 230 2.22 2.70 44.60
CA THR A 230 2.91 2.03 45.71
C THR A 230 2.86 0.52 45.52
N SER A 231 3.72 -0.25 46.19
CA SER A 231 3.79 -1.71 45.99
C SER A 231 2.51 -2.47 46.35
N ASP A 232 1.61 -1.84 47.10
CA ASP A 232 0.39 -2.41 47.69
C ASP A 232 -0.91 -1.81 47.14
N ALA A 233 -0.85 -0.73 46.34
CA ALA A 233 -2.04 -0.07 45.78
C ALA A 233 -2.15 -0.32 44.27
N TRP A 234 -3.35 -0.66 43.80
CA TRP A 234 -3.65 -0.90 42.39
C TRP A 234 -4.80 0.01 41.94
N HIS A 235 -4.64 0.62 40.76
CA HIS A 235 -5.61 1.51 40.13
C HIS A 235 -5.70 1.16 38.65
N PHE A 236 -6.87 0.75 38.16
CA PHE A 236 -7.06 0.40 36.74
C PHE A 236 -8.23 1.15 36.11
N GLU A 237 -8.99 1.90 36.90
CA GLU A 237 -10.23 2.57 36.53
C GLU A 237 -10.02 3.51 35.33
N ASP A 238 -8.93 4.26 35.34
CA ASP A 238 -8.59 5.20 34.28
C ASP A 238 -8.33 4.50 32.94
N THR A 239 -7.61 3.38 32.97
CA THR A 239 -7.29 2.54 31.80
C THR A 239 -8.50 1.79 31.28
N GLU A 240 -9.31 1.19 32.16
CA GLU A 240 -10.56 0.54 31.77
C GLU A 240 -11.52 1.52 31.09
N ALA A 241 -11.62 2.72 31.62
CA ALA A 241 -12.49 3.75 31.10
C ALA A 241 -11.94 4.35 29.79
N HIS A 242 -10.61 4.41 29.62
CA HIS A 242 -9.94 4.74 28.37
C HIS A 242 -10.25 3.69 27.28
N ILE A 243 -10.03 2.41 27.57
CA ILE A 243 -10.35 1.28 26.67
C ILE A 243 -11.82 1.34 26.25
N SER A 244 -12.71 1.54 27.22
CA SER A 244 -14.16 1.67 26.98
C SER A 244 -14.49 2.84 26.05
N LEU A 245 -13.81 3.98 26.22
CA LEU A 245 -14.02 5.15 25.37
C LEU A 245 -13.54 4.91 23.93
N ILE A 246 -12.35 4.35 23.74
CA ILE A 246 -11.82 4.00 22.42
C ILE A 246 -12.79 3.08 21.70
N ARG A 247 -13.24 2.01 22.36
CA ARG A 247 -14.18 1.04 21.77
C ARG A 247 -15.49 1.66 21.36
N ALA A 248 -15.99 2.65 22.11
CA ALA A 248 -17.20 3.37 21.76
C ALA A 248 -17.09 4.17 20.44
N THR A 249 -15.88 4.38 19.92
CA THR A 249 -15.63 4.98 18.60
C THR A 249 -15.54 3.96 17.45
N GLY A 250 -15.53 2.67 17.79
CA GLY A 250 -15.33 1.57 16.84
C GLY A 250 -13.87 1.33 16.45
N ALA A 251 -12.91 1.97 17.11
CA ALA A 251 -11.49 1.65 16.97
C ALA A 251 -11.05 0.52 17.90
N GLN A 252 -9.98 -0.17 17.52
CA GLN A 252 -9.32 -1.18 18.33
C GLN A 252 -8.30 -0.52 19.27
N PRO A 253 -8.42 -0.71 20.60
CA PRO A 253 -7.43 -0.22 21.54
C PRO A 253 -6.12 -1.03 21.42
N VAL A 254 -4.99 -0.34 21.45
CA VAL A 254 -3.64 -0.92 21.43
C VAL A 254 -2.89 -0.44 22.66
N GLY A 255 -2.55 -1.34 23.59
CA GLY A 255 -1.93 -0.97 24.87
C GLY A 255 -0.41 -0.85 24.76
N ILE A 256 0.16 0.27 25.20
CA ILE A 256 1.61 0.46 25.25
C ILE A 256 2.08 0.33 26.71
N LEU A 257 2.86 -0.71 27.00
CA LEU A 257 3.32 -1.02 28.35
C LEU A 257 4.50 -0.12 28.74
N VAL A 258 4.26 0.96 29.47
CA VAL A 258 5.26 2.01 29.70
C VAL A 258 5.44 2.36 31.18
N LYS A 259 6.61 2.95 31.46
CA LYS A 259 7.03 3.47 32.76
C LYS A 259 7.14 2.41 33.87
N SER A 260 7.87 2.77 34.93
CA SER A 260 8.04 1.95 36.14
C SER A 260 7.75 2.80 37.37
N PRO A 261 6.94 2.35 38.35
CA PRO A 261 6.79 3.08 39.61
C PRO A 261 8.15 3.16 40.32
N LEU A 262 8.33 4.16 41.18
CA LEU A 262 9.57 4.37 41.95
C LEU A 262 10.04 3.07 42.65
N TRP A 263 9.13 2.33 43.27
CA TRP A 263 9.45 1.07 43.96
C TRP A 263 9.69 -0.11 43.00
N GLY A 264 9.26 -0.04 41.73
CA GLY A 264 9.45 -1.07 40.70
C GLY A 264 10.60 -0.77 39.73
N SER A 265 11.12 0.45 39.72
CA SER A 265 12.19 0.91 38.84
C SER A 265 13.58 0.49 39.34
N SER A 266 14.50 0.25 38.40
CA SER A 266 15.93 0.08 38.69
C SER A 266 16.63 1.37 39.07
N ARG A 267 15.97 2.53 38.99
CA ARG A 267 16.54 3.87 39.21
C ARG A 267 16.03 4.59 40.47
N GLN A 268 15.91 3.85 41.57
CA GLN A 268 15.44 4.38 42.86
C GLN A 268 16.33 5.51 43.42
N ASP A 269 17.58 5.58 42.96
CA ASP A 269 18.59 6.58 43.31
C ASP A 269 18.45 7.90 42.55
N SER A 270 17.59 7.97 41.53
CA SER A 270 17.37 9.22 40.80
C SER A 270 16.57 10.15 41.69
N THR A 271 17.26 10.93 42.52
CA THR A 271 16.64 11.93 43.38
C THR A 271 15.85 12.91 42.53
N TRP A 272 14.61 13.17 42.95
CA TRP A 272 13.80 14.26 42.44
C TRP A 272 14.61 15.56 42.57
N VAL A 273 15.06 16.14 41.46
CA VAL A 273 15.68 17.47 41.46
C VAL A 273 14.53 18.46 41.27
N PRO A 274 14.19 19.28 42.29
CA PRO A 274 13.28 20.39 42.09
C PRO A 274 13.99 21.41 41.19
N ASP A 275 13.73 21.38 39.89
CA ASP A 275 14.08 22.53 39.06
C ASP A 275 12.96 23.57 39.20
N GLY A 276 13.33 24.72 39.75
CA GLY A 276 12.40 25.78 40.18
C GLY A 276 11.34 26.15 39.14
N ASP A 277 10.11 26.33 39.63
CA ASP A 277 8.95 26.97 38.99
C ASP A 277 8.49 26.47 37.60
N SER A 278 9.03 25.37 37.06
CA SER A 278 8.48 24.71 35.88
C SER A 278 7.75 23.43 36.27
N TRP A 279 6.43 23.42 36.07
CA TRP A 279 5.56 22.25 36.24
C TRP A 279 5.79 21.21 35.11
N ILE A 280 7.02 20.74 34.94
CA ILE A 280 7.31 19.56 34.14
C ILE A 280 7.11 18.36 35.08
N TRP A 281 5.85 17.93 35.22
CA TRP A 281 5.38 16.70 35.86
C TRP A 281 6.37 16.03 36.83
N GLY A 282 6.17 16.30 38.12
CA GLY A 282 7.01 15.89 39.24
C GLY A 282 7.09 14.39 39.56
N TYR A 283 7.36 13.53 38.56
CA TYR A 283 7.81 12.13 38.72
C TYR A 283 8.95 11.76 37.73
N GLY A 284 9.38 12.72 36.90
CA GLY A 284 10.07 12.49 35.63
C GLY A 284 11.44 11.78 35.57
N PRO A 285 12.27 11.63 36.62
CA PRO A 285 13.56 10.95 36.45
C PRO A 285 13.52 9.43 36.62
N VAL A 286 12.60 8.88 37.43
CA VAL A 286 12.65 7.48 37.88
C VAL A 286 11.77 6.57 37.02
N ALA A 287 10.66 7.12 36.53
CA ALA A 287 9.63 6.41 35.78
C ALA A 287 10.15 5.78 34.48
N TYR A 288 11.17 6.40 33.87
CA TYR A 288 11.76 5.96 32.61
C TYR A 288 12.91 4.95 32.78
N GLY A 289 13.12 4.42 33.99
CA GLY A 289 14.07 3.34 34.23
C GLY A 289 13.48 1.97 33.92
N ALA A 290 14.31 1.05 33.42
CA ALA A 290 13.95 -0.35 33.30
C ALA A 290 13.47 -0.92 34.65
N SER A 291 12.51 -1.82 34.63
CA SER A 291 12.00 -2.50 35.82
C SER A 291 13.12 -3.28 36.52
N ARG A 292 13.12 -3.31 37.86
CA ARG A 292 14.00 -4.23 38.62
C ARG A 292 13.41 -5.64 38.65
N ASN A 293 14.24 -6.62 39.02
CA ASN A 293 13.85 -8.04 39.19
C ASN A 293 13.34 -8.72 37.91
N LEU A 294 13.86 -8.33 36.73
CA LEU A 294 13.51 -8.95 35.46
C LEU A 294 14.05 -10.39 35.30
N TRP A 295 15.14 -10.70 36.01
CA TRP A 295 15.64 -12.05 36.26
C TRP A 295 15.47 -12.33 37.75
N PRO A 296 14.32 -12.85 38.19
CA PRO A 296 14.14 -13.14 39.60
C PRO A 296 15.17 -14.17 40.04
N ASP A 297 15.92 -13.86 41.10
CA ASP A 297 16.65 -14.86 41.86
C ASP A 297 15.65 -15.85 42.49
N SER A 298 16.15 -17.01 42.92
CA SER A 298 15.31 -18.02 43.58
C SER A 298 14.71 -17.46 44.88
N GLY A 299 13.49 -16.92 44.79
CA GLY A 299 12.75 -16.35 45.91
C GLY A 299 12.22 -14.93 45.69
N GLU A 300 12.64 -14.22 44.64
CA GLU A 300 12.14 -12.88 44.35
C GLU A 300 11.02 -12.88 43.30
N THR A 301 10.04 -11.99 43.50
CA THR A 301 8.94 -11.81 42.54
C THR A 301 9.40 -10.88 41.40
N ASN A 302 9.13 -11.28 40.15
CA ASN A 302 9.26 -10.38 39.01
C ASN A 302 8.07 -9.39 39.02
N TYR A 303 8.33 -8.16 39.47
CA TYR A 303 7.28 -7.15 39.67
C TYR A 303 6.58 -6.75 38.36
N TYR A 304 7.34 -6.63 37.26
CA TYR A 304 6.80 -6.29 35.95
C TYR A 304 5.83 -7.36 35.45
N ALA A 305 6.17 -8.63 35.65
CA ALA A 305 5.28 -9.74 35.36
C ALA A 305 3.97 -9.70 36.18
N CYS A 306 4.05 -9.41 37.47
CA CYS A 306 2.85 -9.28 38.31
C CYS A 306 1.96 -8.13 37.84
N TRP A 307 2.54 -7.01 37.44
CA TRP A 307 1.76 -5.91 36.88
C TRP A 307 1.07 -6.28 35.58
N ILE A 308 1.76 -6.95 34.65
CA ILE A 308 1.13 -7.43 33.41
C ILE A 308 0.01 -8.42 33.73
N ASP A 309 0.23 -9.40 34.60
CA ASP A 309 -0.79 -10.37 34.98
C ASP A 309 -2.05 -9.67 35.56
N SER A 310 -1.87 -8.62 36.37
CA SER A 310 -2.98 -7.79 36.86
C SER A 310 -3.65 -7.01 35.73
N LEU A 311 -2.89 -6.28 34.92
CA LEU A 311 -3.40 -5.43 33.83
C LEU A 311 -4.23 -6.22 32.81
N LEU A 312 -3.81 -7.45 32.46
CA LEU A 312 -4.54 -8.28 31.51
C LEU A 312 -5.97 -8.57 31.98
N ASN A 313 -6.20 -8.74 33.29
CA ASN A 313 -7.55 -8.96 33.83
C ASN A 313 -8.47 -7.72 33.74
N HIS A 314 -7.91 -6.55 33.44
CA HIS A 314 -8.62 -5.28 33.29
C HIS A 314 -8.66 -4.80 31.82
N ALA A 315 -8.03 -5.56 30.91
CA ALA A 315 -7.81 -5.14 29.53
C ALA A 315 -8.26 -6.18 28.50
N ASP A 316 -9.29 -6.98 28.81
CA ASP A 316 -9.82 -8.09 27.99
C ASP A 316 -10.07 -7.78 26.51
N SER A 317 -10.26 -6.51 26.15
CA SER A 317 -10.53 -6.07 24.79
C SER A 317 -9.33 -5.47 24.04
N VAL A 318 -8.16 -5.46 24.67
CA VAL A 318 -6.88 -5.08 24.06
C VAL A 318 -6.22 -6.36 23.57
N HIS A 319 -6.00 -6.47 22.25
CA HIS A 319 -5.42 -7.66 21.61
C HIS A 319 -4.10 -7.38 20.90
N THR A 320 -3.52 -6.19 21.12
CA THR A 320 -2.24 -5.80 20.56
C THR A 320 -1.52 -4.94 21.57
N TRP A 321 -0.29 -5.32 21.88
CA TRP A 321 0.51 -4.77 22.95
C TRP A 321 1.85 -4.30 22.40
N ILE A 322 2.24 -3.08 22.73
CA ILE A 322 3.57 -2.53 22.40
C ILE A 322 4.36 -2.46 23.71
N VAL A 323 5.60 -2.95 23.71
CA VAL A 323 6.44 -2.91 24.92
C VAL A 323 7.28 -1.65 24.91
N TRP A 324 7.04 -0.79 25.90
CA TRP A 324 7.66 0.52 26.10
C TRP A 324 7.35 1.55 25.01
N ASN A 325 7.82 2.79 25.21
CA ASN A 325 7.77 3.88 24.24
C ASN A 325 9.15 4.51 24.09
N GLU A 326 9.65 4.61 22.87
CA GLU A 326 10.94 5.24 22.53
C GLU A 326 12.15 4.72 23.33
N PRO A 327 12.35 3.39 23.44
CA PRO A 327 13.40 2.85 24.30
C PRO A 327 14.84 3.16 23.84
N ASN A 328 15.01 3.64 22.61
CA ASN A 328 16.30 4.08 22.07
C ASN A 328 16.64 5.55 22.39
N ASP A 329 15.73 6.31 23.01
CA ASP A 329 16.04 7.62 23.60
C ASP A 329 16.67 7.45 24.99
N THR A 330 17.99 7.21 24.97
CA THR A 330 18.80 6.90 26.15
C THR A 330 19.52 8.12 26.76
N THR A 331 19.02 9.32 26.51
CA THR A 331 19.72 10.58 26.82
C THR A 331 20.06 10.75 28.31
N ASN A 332 21.35 10.96 28.60
CA ASN A 332 21.96 10.99 29.94
C ASN A 332 22.31 12.40 30.49
N LYS A 333 22.01 13.49 29.78
CA LYS A 333 22.35 14.83 30.29
C LYS A 333 21.45 15.16 31.48
N SER A 334 22.06 15.71 32.52
CA SER A 334 21.48 16.19 33.78
C SER A 334 20.42 17.29 33.56
N GLY A 335 19.32 16.93 32.91
CA GLY A 335 18.23 17.83 32.53
C GLY A 335 17.37 17.42 31.32
N SER A 336 17.61 16.30 30.62
CA SER A 336 16.75 15.87 29.49
C SER A 336 15.93 14.59 29.76
N THR A 337 14.79 14.50 29.06
CA THR A 337 13.63 13.62 29.26
C THR A 337 13.71 12.30 28.51
N GLY A 338 14.87 11.63 28.51
CA GLY A 338 15.01 10.36 27.78
C GLY A 338 14.02 9.31 28.27
N TRP A 339 13.29 8.68 27.33
CA TRP A 339 12.25 7.68 27.62
C TRP A 339 12.81 6.35 28.12
N TRP A 340 14.12 6.10 28.01
CA TRP A 340 14.77 4.92 28.55
C TRP A 340 16.11 5.22 29.21
N ARG A 341 16.09 5.31 30.53
CA ARG A 341 17.28 5.63 31.32
C ARG A 341 18.11 4.39 31.58
N ARG A 342 19.44 4.58 31.56
CA ARG A 342 20.39 3.52 31.96
C ARG A 342 20.02 2.99 33.34
N PRO A 343 20.15 1.69 33.65
CA PRO A 343 19.85 1.15 34.98
C PRO A 343 20.82 1.66 36.06
N ASN A 344 20.49 1.48 37.34
CA ASN A 344 21.44 1.61 38.44
C ASN A 344 22.35 0.37 38.50
N TYR A 345 23.66 0.60 38.62
CA TYR A 345 24.68 -0.46 38.68
C TYR A 345 24.52 -1.42 39.87
N LEU A 346 23.83 -1.00 40.94
CA LEU A 346 23.52 -1.81 42.12
C LEU A 346 22.38 -2.81 41.87
N GLN A 347 21.54 -2.56 40.86
CA GLN A 347 20.40 -3.42 40.50
C GLN A 347 20.72 -4.28 39.27
N TYR A 348 21.49 -3.73 38.33
CA TYR A 348 22.00 -4.45 37.17
C TYR A 348 23.47 -4.10 37.01
N GLU A 349 24.36 -5.08 36.90
CA GLU A 349 25.82 -4.87 36.89
C GLU A 349 26.29 -3.83 35.85
N SER A 350 27.48 -3.26 36.04
CA SER A 350 28.10 -2.29 35.09
C SER A 350 28.19 -2.77 33.63
N GLY A 351 28.08 -4.08 33.37
CA GLY A 351 27.99 -4.66 32.02
C GLY A 351 26.74 -4.22 31.24
N PHE A 352 25.75 -3.60 31.89
CA PHE A 352 24.52 -3.12 31.27
C PHE A 352 24.59 -1.67 30.73
N ASP A 353 25.73 -0.97 30.88
CA ASP A 353 25.87 0.44 30.48
C ASP A 353 26.05 0.69 28.97
N GLY A 354 26.38 -0.36 28.20
CA GLY A 354 26.51 -0.30 26.74
C GLY A 354 25.20 -0.61 26.01
N LEU A 355 25.15 -0.33 24.71
CA LEU A 355 23.98 -0.58 23.85
C LEU A 355 23.41 -1.99 24.04
N ARG A 356 24.26 -3.02 23.97
CA ARG A 356 23.83 -4.41 24.16
C ARG A 356 23.17 -4.65 25.53
N GLY A 357 23.69 -4.02 26.58
CA GLY A 357 23.15 -4.11 27.93
C GLY A 357 21.75 -3.50 28.03
N LEU A 358 21.58 -2.27 27.51
CA LEU A 358 20.29 -1.58 27.49
C LEU A 358 19.25 -2.35 26.67
N CYS A 359 19.63 -2.82 25.47
CA CYS A 359 18.75 -3.67 24.65
C CYS A 359 18.46 -5.01 25.34
N LEU A 360 19.37 -5.59 26.12
CA LEU A 360 19.13 -6.85 26.83
C LEU A 360 18.07 -6.69 27.91
N LEU A 361 18.10 -5.58 28.67
CA LEU A 361 17.07 -5.24 29.64
C LEU A 361 15.71 -5.04 28.97
N TYR A 362 15.69 -4.27 27.88
CA TYR A 362 14.49 -4.05 27.09
C TYR A 362 13.91 -5.36 26.55
N MET A 363 14.73 -6.17 25.86
CA MET A 363 14.29 -7.44 25.28
C MET A 363 13.86 -8.44 26.36
N ARG A 364 14.42 -8.37 27.57
CA ARG A 364 13.94 -9.15 28.70
C ARG A 364 12.54 -8.73 29.12
N MET A 365 12.23 -7.44 29.17
CA MET A 365 10.86 -6.96 29.41
C MET A 365 9.90 -7.47 28.35
N CYS A 366 10.28 -7.38 27.07
CA CYS A 366 9.48 -7.92 25.96
C CYS A 366 9.22 -9.42 26.13
N TYR A 367 10.26 -10.19 26.47
CA TYR A 367 10.14 -11.62 26.67
C TYR A 367 9.22 -11.98 27.85
N VAL A 368 9.31 -11.24 28.95
CA VAL A 368 8.40 -11.39 30.10
C VAL A 368 6.95 -11.07 29.71
N ALA A 369 6.71 -9.99 28.97
CA ALA A 369 5.39 -9.61 28.48
C ALA A 369 4.79 -10.72 27.59
N ASN A 370 5.56 -11.24 26.62
CA ASN A 370 5.12 -12.36 25.80
C ASN A 370 4.75 -13.59 26.65
N GLN A 371 5.59 -13.96 27.62
CA GLN A 371 5.30 -15.11 28.49
C GLN A 371 4.00 -14.96 29.28
N ARG A 372 3.65 -13.73 29.71
CA ARG A 372 2.40 -13.48 30.44
C ARG A 372 1.18 -13.52 29.52
N LEU A 373 1.27 -12.91 28.34
CA LEU A 373 0.23 -13.04 27.31
C LEU A 373 -0.04 -14.50 26.96
N ARG A 374 1.00 -15.29 26.63
CA ARG A 374 0.83 -16.70 26.24
C ARG A 374 0.32 -17.61 27.37
N ARG A 375 0.49 -17.21 28.64
CA ARG A 375 -0.02 -17.97 29.81
C ARG A 375 -1.46 -17.62 30.16
N ASN A 376 -1.92 -16.40 29.84
CA ASN A 376 -3.30 -16.01 30.08
C ASN A 376 -4.18 -16.51 28.92
N PRO A 377 -5.15 -17.41 29.14
CA PRO A 377 -5.96 -17.98 28.06
C PRO A 377 -6.74 -16.95 27.24
N ALA A 378 -7.15 -15.82 27.85
CA ALA A 378 -7.87 -14.75 27.15
C ALA A 378 -6.97 -13.98 26.16
N HIS A 379 -5.66 -13.98 26.41
CA HIS A 379 -4.67 -13.20 25.67
C HIS A 379 -3.62 -14.08 24.96
N ALA A 380 -3.80 -15.40 24.96
CA ALA A 380 -2.81 -16.34 24.43
C ALA A 380 -2.49 -16.12 22.95
N HIS A 381 -3.42 -15.51 22.21
CA HIS A 381 -3.32 -15.19 20.78
C HIS A 381 -3.14 -13.69 20.50
N ASP A 382 -2.97 -12.87 21.53
CA ASP A 382 -2.73 -11.45 21.35
C ASP A 382 -1.40 -11.20 20.65
N ARG A 383 -1.31 -10.06 19.97
CA ARG A 383 -0.10 -9.62 19.27
C ARG A 383 0.80 -8.84 20.22
N LEU A 384 2.10 -9.10 20.16
CA LEU A 384 3.13 -8.34 20.86
C LEU A 384 4.06 -7.67 19.85
N LEU A 385 4.21 -6.35 19.96
CA LEU A 385 5.14 -5.56 19.16
C LEU A 385 6.30 -5.09 20.03
N VAL A 386 7.51 -5.14 19.49
CA VAL A 386 8.72 -4.57 20.09
C VAL A 386 9.11 -3.27 19.38
N GLY A 387 10.04 -2.51 19.94
CA GLY A 387 10.45 -1.20 19.43
C GLY A 387 9.66 -0.06 20.07
N ALA A 388 8.81 0.58 19.27
CA ALA A 388 8.34 1.96 19.44
C ALA A 388 9.50 2.98 19.38
N MET A 389 10.46 2.74 18.49
CA MET A 389 11.73 3.48 18.47
C MET A 389 11.52 4.93 18.03
N HIS A 390 12.14 5.88 18.74
CA HIS A 390 12.25 7.26 18.30
C HIS A 390 13.15 7.35 17.09
N ARG A 391 12.57 7.50 15.90
CA ARG A 391 13.25 7.58 14.60
C ARG A 391 14.08 6.33 14.25
N ASP A 392 14.35 6.16 12.97
CA ASP A 392 15.14 5.05 12.42
C ASP A 392 16.61 5.40 12.20
N THR A 393 16.93 6.64 11.81
CA THR A 393 18.30 7.08 11.48
C THR A 393 18.92 8.07 12.48
N PHE A 394 20.26 8.09 12.54
CA PHE A 394 21.01 9.04 13.36
C PHE A 394 20.72 10.49 12.97
N TRP A 395 20.24 11.24 13.95
CA TRP A 395 20.51 12.67 14.02
C TRP A 395 21.83 12.91 14.75
N ASN A 396 22.48 14.04 14.51
CA ASN A 396 23.70 14.49 15.20
C ASN A 396 23.53 14.70 16.73
N ASP A 397 22.47 14.16 17.33
CA ASP A 397 22.27 14.11 18.77
C ASP A 397 23.13 13.00 19.35
N THR A 398 24.22 13.40 20.01
CA THR A 398 25.29 12.54 20.52
C THR A 398 24.86 11.51 21.58
N ASN A 399 23.57 11.34 21.84
CA ASN A 399 23.01 10.53 22.93
C ASN A 399 21.76 9.70 22.54
N LEU A 400 21.34 9.73 21.27
CA LEU A 400 20.28 8.86 20.75
C LEU A 400 20.92 7.65 20.06
N VAL A 401 20.36 6.46 20.27
CA VAL A 401 20.72 5.28 19.47
C VAL A 401 19.78 5.27 18.27
N SER A 402 20.32 5.07 17.05
CA SER A 402 19.45 4.92 15.88
C SER A 402 18.48 3.75 16.07
N GLY A 403 17.24 3.88 15.59
CA GLY A 403 16.27 2.77 15.64
C GLY A 403 16.78 1.53 14.90
N VAL A 404 17.54 1.72 13.82
CA VAL A 404 18.18 0.63 13.08
C VAL A 404 19.16 -0.18 13.95
N ASP A 405 20.08 0.49 14.65
CA ASP A 405 21.04 -0.19 15.52
C ASP A 405 20.38 -0.84 16.73
N TRP A 406 19.34 -0.18 17.27
CA TRP A 406 18.54 -0.72 18.36
C TRP A 406 17.84 -2.01 17.96
N LEU A 407 17.15 -2.00 16.82
CA LEU A 407 16.43 -3.16 16.30
C LEU A 407 17.37 -4.32 15.96
N ASP A 408 18.48 -4.05 15.26
CA ASP A 408 19.49 -5.05 14.95
C ASP A 408 20.07 -5.70 16.22
N MET A 409 20.34 -4.91 17.26
CA MET A 409 20.80 -5.42 18.55
C MET A 409 19.73 -6.29 19.23
N CYS A 410 18.44 -5.92 19.16
CA CYS A 410 17.33 -6.71 19.69
C CYS A 410 17.27 -8.10 19.05
N TYR A 411 17.38 -8.21 17.72
CA TYR A 411 17.44 -9.52 17.03
C TYR A 411 18.67 -10.34 17.44
N LYS A 412 19.85 -9.71 17.52
CA LYS A 412 21.09 -10.39 17.97
C LYS A 412 20.93 -10.95 19.37
N ILE A 413 20.34 -10.20 20.30
CA ILE A 413 20.08 -10.64 21.66
C ILE A 413 19.10 -11.81 21.70
N ALA A 414 18.01 -11.74 20.94
CA ALA A 414 17.01 -12.80 20.87
C ALA A 414 17.63 -14.12 20.37
N LYS A 415 18.53 -14.04 19.38
CA LYS A 415 19.31 -15.17 18.88
C LYS A 415 20.31 -15.69 19.92
N ASP A 416 21.14 -14.82 20.49
CA ASP A 416 22.19 -15.20 21.44
C ASP A 416 21.62 -15.80 22.74
N SER A 417 20.43 -15.35 23.14
CA SER A 417 19.72 -15.84 24.32
C SER A 417 18.89 -17.10 24.05
N ASN A 418 18.90 -17.60 22.81
CA ASN A 418 18.08 -18.72 22.34
C ASN A 418 16.56 -18.53 22.59
N TRP A 419 16.08 -17.29 22.52
CA TRP A 419 14.66 -16.97 22.63
C TRP A 419 13.95 -17.09 21.28
N GLY A 420 14.68 -16.92 20.17
CA GLY A 420 14.10 -16.79 18.84
C GLY A 420 13.30 -15.49 18.69
N ILE A 421 12.70 -15.30 17.52
CA ILE A 421 11.73 -14.22 17.29
C ILE A 421 10.43 -14.65 17.97
N PHE A 422 10.08 -14.00 19.07
CA PHE A 422 8.91 -14.33 19.89
C PHE A 422 7.81 -13.27 19.84
N TRP A 423 8.04 -12.19 19.08
CA TRP A 423 7.12 -11.08 18.86
C TRP A 423 6.48 -11.18 17.47
N ASP A 424 5.40 -10.43 17.28
CA ASP A 424 4.58 -10.46 16.06
C ASP A 424 4.89 -9.28 15.12
N GLY A 425 5.60 -8.26 15.61
CA GLY A 425 6.03 -7.14 14.78
C GLY A 425 6.89 -6.10 15.52
N VAL A 426 7.22 -5.04 14.80
CA VAL A 426 8.09 -3.94 15.23
C VAL A 426 7.34 -2.62 15.10
N ALA A 427 7.48 -1.73 16.08
CA ALA A 427 6.93 -0.37 16.06
C ALA A 427 8.04 0.69 15.99
N VAL A 428 7.78 1.83 15.35
CA VAL A 428 8.73 2.96 15.18
C VAL A 428 7.98 4.29 15.04
N HIS A 429 8.63 5.39 15.40
CA HIS A 429 8.14 6.77 15.30
C HIS A 429 9.04 7.62 14.37
N PRO A 430 8.90 7.50 13.05
CA PRO A 430 9.76 8.16 12.06
C PRO A 430 9.32 9.61 11.82
N TYR A 431 9.29 10.44 12.88
CA TYR A 431 8.86 11.83 12.79
C TYR A 431 9.68 12.64 11.76
N GLN A 432 8.98 13.41 10.92
CA GLN A 432 9.57 14.32 9.91
C GLN A 432 9.33 15.81 10.24
N GLU A 433 8.95 16.13 11.48
CA GLU A 433 8.48 17.44 11.93
C GLU A 433 9.46 18.62 11.74
N GLN A 434 10.71 18.34 11.41
CA GLN A 434 11.77 19.33 11.24
C GLN A 434 11.69 20.06 9.89
N ARG A 435 10.87 19.54 8.98
CA ARG A 435 10.55 20.17 7.70
C ARG A 435 9.06 20.52 7.68
N PRO A 436 8.67 21.64 7.04
CA PRO A 436 7.25 21.96 6.85
C PRO A 436 6.51 20.92 6.03
N GLU A 437 7.20 20.32 5.07
CA GLU A 437 6.65 19.48 4.03
C GLU A 437 6.99 18.03 4.31
N PHE A 438 6.03 17.15 4.04
CA PHE A 438 6.25 15.71 4.04
C PHE A 438 7.22 15.28 2.93
N SER A 439 8.14 14.37 3.26
CA SER A 439 8.98 13.69 2.28
C SER A 439 8.56 12.22 2.15
N PRO A 440 7.94 11.85 1.02
CA PRO A 440 7.68 10.45 0.67
C PRO A 440 8.94 9.58 0.70
N GLU A 441 10.07 10.14 0.24
CA GLU A 441 11.34 9.44 0.11
C GLU A 441 11.93 9.09 1.48
N ASP A 442 11.86 10.01 2.45
CA ASP A 442 12.30 9.75 3.82
C ASP A 442 11.42 8.68 4.51
N LEU A 443 10.10 8.66 4.22
CA LEU A 443 9.20 7.64 4.74
C LEU A 443 9.49 6.25 4.14
N GLU A 444 9.70 6.17 2.83
CA GLU A 444 10.07 4.95 2.12
C GLU A 444 11.42 4.42 2.60
N PHE A 445 12.42 5.30 2.71
CA PHE A 445 13.74 4.96 3.19
C PHE A 445 13.70 4.39 4.62
N SER A 446 12.93 5.04 5.51
CA SER A 446 12.74 4.58 6.89
C SER A 446 12.14 3.17 6.94
N ALA A 447 11.04 2.96 6.21
CA ALA A 447 10.38 1.66 6.16
C ALA A 447 11.30 0.56 5.60
N GLU A 448 11.90 0.77 4.43
CA GLU A 448 12.73 -0.25 3.78
C GLU A 448 14.03 -0.53 4.53
N THR A 449 14.60 0.45 5.23
CA THR A 449 15.78 0.23 6.07
C THR A 449 15.45 -0.69 7.24
N LEU A 450 14.34 -0.45 7.94
CA LEU A 450 13.90 -1.31 9.03
C LEU A 450 13.50 -2.70 8.53
N ARG A 451 12.77 -2.78 7.41
CA ARG A 451 12.45 -4.06 6.76
C ARG A 451 13.72 -4.82 6.37
N ALA A 452 14.75 -4.15 5.86
CA ALA A 452 16.01 -4.81 5.56
C ALA A 452 16.68 -5.41 6.79
N VAL A 453 16.60 -4.75 7.96
CA VAL A 453 17.05 -5.34 9.24
C VAL A 453 16.22 -6.56 9.60
N MET A 454 14.88 -6.45 9.56
CA MET A 454 13.96 -7.57 9.87
C MET A 454 14.25 -8.80 8.99
N ARG A 455 14.33 -8.60 7.67
CA ARG A 455 14.66 -9.64 6.68
C ARG A 455 16.06 -10.24 6.90
N GLY A 456 17.04 -9.40 7.25
CA GLY A 456 18.39 -9.84 7.57
C GLY A 456 18.48 -10.81 8.75
N HIS A 457 17.47 -10.82 9.62
CA HIS A 457 17.34 -11.73 10.75
C HIS A 457 16.26 -12.81 10.58
N GLY A 458 15.66 -12.91 9.38
CA GLY A 458 14.63 -13.92 9.04
C GLY A 458 13.22 -13.58 9.54
N ASP A 459 12.93 -12.31 9.83
CA ASP A 459 11.60 -11.80 10.20
C ASP A 459 10.89 -11.18 8.99
N ASP A 460 10.77 -11.94 7.90
CA ASP A 460 10.19 -11.47 6.64
C ASP A 460 8.68 -11.17 6.74
N ASP A 461 8.00 -11.85 7.67
CA ASP A 461 6.54 -11.83 7.84
C ASP A 461 6.06 -10.93 8.99
N GLY A 462 6.96 -10.44 9.86
CA GLY A 462 6.61 -9.59 10.99
C GLY A 462 5.96 -8.27 10.56
N GLU A 463 4.97 -7.76 11.31
CA GLU A 463 4.36 -6.47 10.96
C GLU A 463 5.33 -5.31 11.28
N LEU A 464 5.35 -4.25 10.47
CA LEU A 464 6.05 -2.99 10.76
C LEU A 464 5.02 -1.88 10.96
N TRP A 465 4.93 -1.37 12.19
CA TRP A 465 4.00 -0.32 12.59
C TRP A 465 4.72 1.00 12.72
N ASN A 466 4.11 2.04 12.14
CA ASN A 466 4.37 3.40 12.56
C ASN A 466 3.33 3.75 13.65
N SER A 467 3.73 3.66 14.92
CA SER A 467 2.86 3.86 16.08
C SER A 467 2.67 5.33 16.47
N GLU A 468 3.56 6.21 15.99
CA GLU A 468 3.43 7.65 16.17
C GLU A 468 4.03 8.42 15.00
N PHE A 469 3.23 9.31 14.41
CA PHE A 469 3.65 10.15 13.30
C PHE A 469 2.89 11.48 13.29
N GLY A 470 3.53 12.58 12.95
CA GLY A 470 2.81 13.84 12.75
C GLY A 470 3.74 15.04 12.54
N TRP A 471 3.14 16.24 12.58
CA TRP A 471 3.87 17.50 12.52
C TRP A 471 3.49 18.45 13.65
N ASN A 472 4.50 19.18 14.11
CA ASN A 472 4.32 20.26 15.05
C ASN A 472 4.02 21.59 14.34
N ARG A 473 2.91 22.25 14.68
CA ARG A 473 2.63 23.66 14.30
C ARG A 473 3.53 24.72 15.00
N ARG A 474 4.56 24.33 15.78
CA ARG A 474 5.41 25.23 16.60
C ARG A 474 6.36 26.14 15.81
N ALA A 475 6.67 25.86 14.55
CA ALA A 475 7.45 26.84 13.79
C ALA A 475 6.51 27.98 13.41
N ASP A 476 6.50 29.02 14.26
CA ASP A 476 5.75 30.26 14.11
C ASP A 476 5.77 30.72 12.64
N GLY A 477 4.70 30.45 11.90
CA GLY A 477 4.62 30.75 10.48
C GLY A 477 4.05 29.66 9.58
N PHE A 478 3.88 28.41 10.03
CA PHE A 478 3.28 27.36 9.19
C PHE A 478 1.74 27.46 9.10
N PRO A 479 1.17 27.62 7.89
CA PRO A 479 -0.27 27.55 7.68
C PRO A 479 -0.88 26.23 8.16
N ARG A 480 -2.09 26.29 8.72
CA ARG A 480 -2.90 25.10 9.13
C ARG A 480 -3.09 24.07 8.00
N ALA A 481 -2.92 24.49 6.75
CA ALA A 481 -3.00 23.64 5.57
C ALA A 481 -1.90 22.55 5.52
N TYR A 482 -0.69 22.84 6.03
CA TYR A 482 0.45 21.90 5.95
C TYR A 482 0.18 20.62 6.74
N ASP A 483 -0.32 20.75 7.97
CA ASP A 483 -0.68 19.61 8.82
C ASP A 483 -1.69 18.68 8.14
N ALA A 484 -2.75 19.25 7.55
CA ALA A 484 -3.74 18.49 6.78
C ALA A 484 -3.13 17.80 5.55
N ASN A 485 -2.31 18.52 4.77
CA ASN A 485 -1.66 17.97 3.58
C ASN A 485 -0.72 16.83 3.95
N ASN A 486 0.24 17.08 4.85
CA ASN A 486 1.21 16.09 5.29
C ASN A 486 0.53 14.83 5.85
N LEU A 487 -0.59 14.99 6.56
CA LEU A 487 -1.43 13.87 6.98
C LEU A 487 -1.91 13.05 5.79
N CYS A 488 -2.63 13.67 4.84
CA CYS A 488 -3.16 12.96 3.69
C CYS A 488 -2.05 12.30 2.85
N GLU A 489 -0.98 13.03 2.58
CA GLU A 489 0.16 12.56 1.79
C GLU A 489 0.86 11.38 2.44
N ALA A 490 1.09 11.41 3.75
CA ALA A 490 1.70 10.31 4.47
C ALA A 490 0.84 9.05 4.47
N TYR A 491 -0.48 9.18 4.69
CA TYR A 491 -1.39 8.05 4.63
C TYR A 491 -1.43 7.41 3.24
N VAL A 492 -1.59 8.22 2.18
CA VAL A 492 -1.68 7.73 0.81
C VAL A 492 -0.35 7.13 0.34
N THR A 493 0.78 7.74 0.69
CA THR A 493 2.11 7.23 0.37
C THR A 493 2.39 5.91 1.10
N SER A 494 2.08 5.82 2.40
CA SER A 494 2.24 4.60 3.19
C SER A 494 1.43 3.43 2.60
N LEU A 495 0.18 3.68 2.19
CA LEU A 495 -0.63 2.69 1.47
C LEU A 495 0.01 2.24 0.17
N SER A 496 0.53 3.19 -0.62
CA SER A 496 1.22 2.87 -1.87
C SER A 496 2.43 1.96 -1.63
N LEU A 497 3.25 2.26 -0.63
CA LEU A 497 4.42 1.46 -0.28
C LEU A 497 4.02 0.03 0.14
N SER A 498 3.07 -0.08 1.07
CA SER A 498 2.55 -1.36 1.55
C SER A 498 1.92 -2.21 0.42
N ALA A 499 1.26 -1.58 -0.54
CA ALA A 499 0.64 -2.28 -1.65
C ALA A 499 1.62 -2.64 -2.78
N SER A 500 2.60 -1.79 -3.08
CA SER A 500 3.53 -1.97 -4.21
C SER A 500 4.68 -2.92 -3.91
N LEU A 501 5.14 -2.97 -2.66
CA LEU A 501 6.27 -3.79 -2.25
C LEU A 501 5.84 -5.18 -1.75
N GLY A 502 4.54 -5.42 -1.60
CA GLY A 502 3.98 -6.72 -1.21
C GLY A 502 4.08 -7.01 0.29
N ALA A 503 4.15 -8.29 0.64
CA ALA A 503 4.39 -8.71 2.02
C ALA A 503 5.76 -8.20 2.50
N GLY A 504 5.82 -7.61 3.69
CA GLY A 504 7.09 -7.18 4.26
C GLY A 504 7.69 -5.93 3.61
N GLY A 505 6.89 -5.16 2.85
CA GLY A 505 7.29 -3.87 2.29
C GLY A 505 6.47 -2.71 2.88
N GLY A 506 7.12 -1.56 3.12
CA GLY A 506 6.46 -0.41 3.76
C GLY A 506 5.96 -0.66 5.19
N TYR A 507 5.06 0.20 5.67
CA TYR A 507 4.37 0.07 6.96
C TYR A 507 3.04 -0.68 6.81
N ASP A 508 2.74 -1.57 7.76
CA ASP A 508 1.45 -2.26 7.83
C ASP A 508 0.39 -1.41 8.54
N ARG A 509 0.81 -0.49 9.42
CA ARG A 509 -0.07 0.40 10.19
C ARG A 509 0.56 1.78 10.34
N LEU A 510 -0.28 2.81 10.31
CA LEU A 510 0.13 4.20 10.51
C LEU A 510 -0.78 4.87 11.54
N CYS A 511 -0.21 5.36 12.63
CA CYS A 511 -0.93 6.04 13.71
C CYS A 511 -0.44 7.48 13.86
N TRP A 512 -1.37 8.44 13.76
CA TRP A 512 -1.05 9.84 13.95
C TRP A 512 -0.85 10.19 15.42
N TRP A 513 0.18 10.97 15.77
CA TRP A 513 0.44 11.40 17.13
C TRP A 513 -0.58 12.44 17.62
N VAL A 514 -1.26 12.08 18.71
CA VAL A 514 -2.14 12.92 19.55
C VAL A 514 -3.25 13.66 18.78
N PRO A 515 -4.46 13.09 18.69
CA PRO A 515 -5.62 13.79 18.17
C PRO A 515 -6.16 14.86 19.14
N TYR A 516 -5.74 14.90 20.41
CA TYR A 516 -6.19 15.91 21.39
C TYR A 516 -5.22 16.05 22.58
N TRP A 517 -5.05 17.28 23.11
CA TRP A 517 -4.31 17.58 24.33
C TRP A 517 -5.02 18.69 25.13
N PRO A 518 -5.24 18.54 26.44
CA PRO A 518 -5.95 19.54 27.24
C PRO A 518 -5.11 20.78 27.55
N SER A 519 -5.74 21.93 27.54
CA SER A 519 -5.13 23.22 27.83
C SER A 519 -4.85 23.49 29.32
N ASP A 520 -5.35 22.65 30.24
CA ASP A 520 -5.38 22.93 31.68
C ASP A 520 -4.04 22.72 32.43
N SER A 521 -2.91 22.52 31.72
CA SER A 521 -1.60 22.23 32.35
C SER A 521 -0.82 23.46 32.88
N GLY A 522 -1.48 24.61 33.07
CA GLY A 522 -0.99 25.68 33.96
C GLY A 522 0.37 26.33 33.66
N GLY A 523 0.96 26.11 32.48
CA GLY A 523 2.28 26.62 32.10
C GLY A 523 2.41 26.87 30.61
N ARG A 524 3.48 27.56 30.18
CA ARG A 524 3.80 27.89 28.77
C ARG A 524 3.42 26.75 27.82
N LYS A 525 2.57 27.03 26.83
CA LYS A 525 2.06 26.07 25.82
C LYS A 525 3.17 25.09 25.35
N PRO A 526 3.18 23.84 25.83
CA PRO A 526 4.13 22.80 25.42
C PRO A 526 4.16 22.55 23.90
N VAL A 527 5.23 21.90 23.40
CA VAL A 527 5.44 21.55 21.98
C VAL A 527 4.28 20.71 21.45
N GLU A 528 3.67 19.96 22.36
CA GLU A 528 2.69 18.91 22.13
C GLU A 528 1.29 19.47 21.80
N TRP A 529 1.01 20.76 22.05
CA TRP A 529 -0.32 21.36 21.82
C TRP A 529 -0.67 21.63 20.36
N ASN A 530 0.28 21.39 19.49
CA ASN A 530 0.23 21.80 18.09
C ASN A 530 0.08 20.62 17.13
N TRP A 531 -0.12 19.41 17.66
CA TRP A 531 -0.22 18.16 16.90
C TRP A 531 -1.68 17.73 16.68
N LEU A 532 -2.62 18.53 17.19
CA LEU A 532 -3.95 18.07 17.56
C LEU A 532 -4.96 18.10 16.41
N TRP A 533 -5.75 17.03 16.34
CA TRP A 533 -6.99 16.98 15.56
C TRP A 533 -8.11 17.79 16.22
N LEU A 534 -8.12 17.88 17.54
CA LEU A 534 -9.11 18.58 18.36
C LEU A 534 -8.40 19.54 19.32
N GLN A 535 -8.98 20.70 19.58
CA GLN A 535 -8.48 21.69 20.53
C GLN A 535 -9.59 22.08 21.51
N ASP A 536 -9.24 22.46 22.75
CA ASP A 536 -10.22 23.09 23.64
C ASP A 536 -10.81 24.36 23.00
N ASP A 537 -12.13 24.54 23.10
CA ASP A 537 -12.76 25.82 22.83
C ASP A 537 -12.27 26.87 23.84
N ALA A 538 -11.94 28.06 23.36
CA ALA A 538 -11.23 29.08 24.13
C ALA A 538 -12.09 29.79 25.18
N ASP A 539 -13.34 29.37 25.38
CA ASP A 539 -14.25 29.92 26.37
C ASP A 539 -14.00 29.27 27.75
N PRO A 540 -13.44 30.01 28.72
CA PRO A 540 -13.16 29.49 30.06
C PRO A 540 -14.43 29.31 30.91
N THR A 541 -15.61 29.67 30.41
CA THR A 541 -16.87 29.60 31.16
C THR A 541 -17.60 28.26 30.92
N ASP A 542 -17.15 27.25 31.66
CA ASP A 542 -17.90 26.04 32.07
C ASP A 542 -18.47 25.05 31.03
N SER A 543 -18.26 25.24 29.72
CA SER A 543 -18.61 24.22 28.72
C SER A 543 -17.55 24.08 27.63
N VAL A 544 -16.40 23.53 28.00
CA VAL A 544 -15.32 23.30 27.03
C VAL A 544 -15.71 22.16 26.09
N SER A 545 -16.32 22.50 24.95
CA SER A 545 -16.44 21.59 23.82
C SER A 545 -15.10 21.48 23.09
N LEU A 546 -14.90 20.39 22.36
CA LEU A 546 -13.69 20.23 21.53
C LEU A 546 -13.94 20.81 20.15
N LEU A 547 -13.01 21.59 19.63
CA LEU A 547 -13.05 22.16 18.30
C LEU A 547 -12.16 21.37 17.33
N PRO A 548 -12.72 20.78 16.27
CA PRO A 548 -11.95 20.09 15.25
C PRO A 548 -11.03 21.04 14.47
N GLN A 549 -9.85 20.54 14.13
CA GLN A 549 -8.78 21.22 13.40
C GLN A 549 -8.66 20.68 11.98
N SER A 550 -7.79 21.28 11.16
CA SER A 550 -7.60 20.88 9.76
C SER A 550 -7.21 19.40 9.60
N GLY A 551 -6.33 18.88 10.46
CA GLY A 551 -5.96 17.46 10.49
C GLY A 551 -7.14 16.52 10.70
N TYR A 552 -8.11 16.88 11.57
CA TYR A 552 -9.34 16.10 11.77
C TYR A 552 -10.15 15.97 10.48
N TYR A 553 -10.38 17.10 9.79
CA TYR A 553 -11.21 17.11 8.58
C TYR A 553 -10.52 16.37 7.43
N ALA A 554 -9.21 16.55 7.27
CA ALA A 554 -8.41 15.86 6.28
C ALA A 554 -8.41 14.34 6.50
N PHE A 555 -8.22 13.90 7.75
CA PHE A 555 -8.26 12.48 8.10
C PHE A 555 -9.64 11.89 7.88
N LYS A 556 -10.70 12.55 8.38
CA LYS A 556 -12.10 12.11 8.19
C LYS A 556 -12.46 11.93 6.72
N GLN A 557 -12.12 12.91 5.87
CA GLN A 557 -12.37 12.81 4.43
C GLN A 557 -11.56 11.68 3.79
N SER A 558 -10.26 11.59 4.09
CA SER A 558 -9.38 10.56 3.51
C SER A 558 -9.89 9.15 3.84
N CYS A 559 -10.28 8.91 5.09
CA CYS A 559 -10.88 7.64 5.50
C CYS A 559 -12.21 7.36 4.78
N ALA A 560 -13.11 8.36 4.71
CA ALA A 560 -14.41 8.19 4.05
C ALA A 560 -14.28 7.83 2.56
N ILE A 561 -13.23 8.32 1.89
CA ILE A 561 -12.99 8.06 0.47
C ILE A 561 -12.25 6.73 0.25
N LEU A 562 -11.24 6.43 1.07
CA LEU A 562 -10.26 5.38 0.77
C LEU A 562 -10.54 4.06 1.51
N VAL A 563 -11.19 4.06 2.68
CA VAL A 563 -11.57 2.81 3.37
C VAL A 563 -12.41 1.95 2.42
N GLY A 564 -12.05 0.68 2.28
CA GLY A 564 -12.77 -0.25 1.42
C GLY A 564 -12.49 -0.09 -0.08
N ARG A 565 -11.65 0.87 -0.50
CA ARG A 565 -11.11 0.93 -1.87
C ARG A 565 -9.89 0.05 -2.00
N ARG A 566 -9.58 -0.42 -3.20
CA ARG A 566 -8.33 -1.12 -3.49
C ARG A 566 -7.32 -0.13 -4.04
N PHE A 567 -6.09 -0.14 -3.53
CA PHE A 567 -4.99 0.56 -4.18
C PHE A 567 -4.57 -0.19 -5.45
N ASN A 568 -4.50 0.51 -6.58
CA ASN A 568 -4.05 -0.07 -7.83
C ASN A 568 -2.58 0.24 -8.08
N ARG A 569 -2.20 1.53 -8.11
CA ARG A 569 -0.83 1.95 -8.45
C ARG A 569 -0.58 3.43 -8.18
N ARG A 570 0.69 3.81 -8.11
CA ARG A 570 1.15 5.16 -8.44
C ARG A 570 1.10 5.34 -9.96
N VAL A 571 0.47 6.40 -10.43
CA VAL A 571 0.37 6.73 -11.86
C VAL A 571 1.63 7.50 -12.27
N VAL A 572 2.33 6.95 -13.25
CA VAL A 572 3.47 7.60 -13.93
C VAL A 572 2.98 8.04 -15.31
N THR A 573 3.04 9.33 -15.58
CA THR A 573 2.48 9.94 -16.79
C THR A 573 3.40 9.79 -18.00
N GLY A 574 4.69 9.52 -17.78
CA GLY A 574 5.72 9.51 -18.81
C GLY A 574 6.25 10.91 -19.13
N ASP A 575 5.69 11.96 -18.53
CA ASP A 575 6.25 13.30 -18.53
C ASP A 575 7.14 13.46 -17.28
N THR A 576 8.45 13.47 -17.49
CA THR A 576 9.44 13.61 -16.41
C THR A 576 9.23 14.87 -15.56
N ALA A 577 8.69 15.96 -16.13
CA ALA A 577 8.41 17.18 -15.38
C ALA A 577 7.22 17.01 -14.42
N VAL A 578 6.24 16.17 -14.78
CA VAL A 578 5.12 15.82 -13.91
C VAL A 578 5.55 14.75 -12.92
N ASP A 579 6.19 13.68 -13.39
CA ASP A 579 6.51 12.50 -12.57
C ASP A 579 7.50 12.80 -11.43
N ASN A 580 8.37 13.82 -11.61
CA ASN A 580 9.33 14.27 -10.59
C ASN A 580 8.73 15.26 -9.57
N HIS A 581 7.57 15.83 -9.86
CA HIS A 581 7.04 16.97 -9.10
C HIS A 581 5.56 16.83 -8.73
N ALA A 582 4.91 15.75 -9.13
CA ALA A 582 3.55 15.43 -8.77
C ALA A 582 3.47 13.99 -8.27
N ARG A 583 2.46 13.76 -7.45
CA ARG A 583 2.12 12.45 -6.91
C ARG A 583 0.66 12.18 -7.25
N ILE A 584 0.45 11.05 -7.90
CA ILE A 584 -0.84 10.64 -8.43
C ILE A 584 -1.01 9.17 -8.09
N TYR A 585 -2.03 8.86 -7.31
CA TYR A 585 -2.32 7.50 -6.86
C TYR A 585 -3.71 7.09 -7.31
N GLU A 586 -3.83 5.88 -7.84
CA GLU A 586 -5.07 5.31 -8.34
C GLU A 586 -5.60 4.25 -7.37
N PHE A 587 -6.87 4.39 -7.04
CA PHE A 587 -7.66 3.46 -6.25
C PHE A 587 -8.90 3.04 -7.03
N GLU A 588 -9.51 1.92 -6.65
CA GLU A 588 -10.78 1.48 -7.23
C GLU A 588 -11.79 1.00 -6.18
N ASP A 589 -13.05 1.19 -6.52
CA ASP A 589 -14.18 0.58 -5.83
C ASP A 589 -14.46 -0.82 -6.38
N THR A 590 -14.03 -1.86 -5.69
CA THR A 590 -14.29 -3.23 -6.09
C THR A 590 -15.76 -3.66 -5.91
N THR A 591 -16.57 -2.86 -5.21
CA THR A 591 -17.98 -3.15 -4.94
C THR A 591 -18.93 -2.51 -5.96
N THR A 592 -18.52 -1.44 -6.66
CA THR A 592 -19.35 -0.74 -7.65
C THR A 592 -18.62 -0.51 -8.98
N LEU A 593 -18.89 -1.36 -9.98
CA LEU A 593 -18.40 -1.22 -11.37
C LEU A 593 -16.90 -0.90 -11.53
N GLN A 594 -16.07 -1.27 -10.55
CA GLN A 594 -14.63 -0.96 -10.52
C GLN A 594 -14.31 0.54 -10.69
N LYS A 595 -15.18 1.46 -10.24
CA LYS A 595 -15.00 2.91 -10.41
C LYS A 595 -13.66 3.38 -9.84
N ARG A 596 -12.92 4.20 -10.60
CA ARG A 596 -11.63 4.72 -10.17
C ARG A 596 -11.77 5.96 -9.30
N THR A 597 -10.85 6.08 -8.36
CA THR A 597 -10.59 7.26 -7.56
C THR A 597 -9.11 7.60 -7.65
N TRP A 598 -8.78 8.83 -8.03
CA TRP A 598 -7.40 9.32 -8.01
C TRP A 598 -7.20 10.27 -6.84
N VAL A 599 -6.05 10.17 -6.18
CA VAL A 599 -5.57 11.15 -5.21
C VAL A 599 -4.32 11.81 -5.79
N CYS A 600 -4.35 13.13 -5.96
CA CYS A 600 -3.35 13.87 -6.71
C CYS A 600 -2.85 15.11 -5.97
N TRP A 601 -1.55 15.40 -6.02
CA TRP A 601 -0.97 16.67 -5.58
C TRP A 601 0.36 16.96 -6.29
N ALA A 602 0.85 18.19 -6.16
CA ALA A 602 2.19 18.61 -6.53
C ALA A 602 3.11 18.63 -5.31
N ASP A 603 4.36 18.19 -5.47
CA ASP A 603 5.41 18.27 -4.45
C ASP A 603 5.91 19.73 -4.26
N GLY A 604 6.34 20.07 -3.04
CA GLY A 604 7.13 21.29 -2.75
C GLY A 604 6.33 22.58 -2.49
N ASP A 605 6.97 23.75 -2.63
CA ASP A 605 6.43 25.06 -2.21
C ASP A 605 5.16 25.46 -3.01
N MET A 606 4.15 25.99 -2.30
CA MET A 606 2.74 26.21 -2.70
C MET A 606 2.51 27.12 -3.93
N LYS A 607 3.56 27.57 -4.61
CA LYS A 607 3.50 28.60 -5.65
C LYS A 607 3.48 28.06 -7.07
N ARG A 608 3.82 26.78 -7.29
CA ARG A 608 3.88 26.20 -8.64
C ARG A 608 2.70 25.27 -8.86
N SER A 609 1.93 25.54 -9.91
CA SER A 609 0.96 24.57 -10.43
C SER A 609 1.61 23.68 -11.46
N ILE A 610 1.26 22.39 -11.45
CA ILE A 610 1.75 21.37 -12.37
C ILE A 610 0.58 20.78 -13.11
N ARG A 611 0.63 20.84 -14.44
CA ARG A 611 -0.43 20.27 -15.27
C ARG A 611 -0.16 18.78 -15.50
N ALA A 612 -1.02 17.93 -14.95
CA ALA A 612 -0.98 16.48 -15.17
C ALA A 612 -2.11 16.05 -16.12
N ARG A 613 -1.91 14.95 -16.85
CA ARG A 613 -2.93 14.31 -17.67
C ARG A 613 -3.24 12.92 -17.15
N LEU A 614 -4.52 12.61 -16.95
CA LEU A 614 -5.01 11.32 -16.46
C LEU A 614 -5.95 10.66 -17.48
N PRO A 615 -5.85 9.35 -17.72
CA PRO A 615 -6.83 8.63 -18.51
C PRO A 615 -8.07 8.32 -17.65
N VAL A 616 -9.28 8.69 -18.12
CA VAL A 616 -10.53 8.59 -17.32
C VAL A 616 -11.63 7.88 -18.10
N ARG A 617 -12.30 6.87 -17.55
CA ARG A 617 -13.21 6.01 -18.36
C ARG A 617 -14.58 6.60 -18.66
N THR A 618 -14.83 7.80 -18.18
CA THR A 618 -16.12 8.47 -18.25
C THR A 618 -15.91 9.97 -18.42
N ASP A 619 -16.86 10.63 -19.06
CA ASP A 619 -16.97 12.07 -19.16
C ASP A 619 -17.58 12.70 -17.89
N GLN A 620 -18.11 11.88 -16.98
CA GLN A 620 -18.70 12.31 -15.72
C GLN A 620 -17.74 12.05 -14.56
N LEU A 621 -17.13 13.13 -14.09
CA LEU A 621 -16.22 13.12 -12.95
C LEU A 621 -16.74 14.02 -11.84
N ALA A 622 -16.46 13.64 -10.58
CA ALA A 622 -16.54 14.53 -9.43
C ALA A 622 -15.14 14.76 -8.87
N GLY A 623 -14.88 15.99 -8.45
CA GLY A 623 -13.63 16.37 -7.82
C GLY A 623 -13.89 17.03 -6.47
N GLU A 624 -13.02 16.77 -5.52
CA GLU A 624 -13.01 17.45 -4.24
C GLU A 624 -11.59 17.71 -3.74
N SER A 625 -11.35 18.89 -3.16
CA SER A 625 -10.06 19.20 -2.54
C SER A 625 -10.05 18.77 -1.08
N LEU A 626 -8.87 18.43 -0.55
CA LEU A 626 -8.68 18.00 0.83
C LEU A 626 -9.27 19.00 1.83
N ALA A 627 -10.10 18.54 2.76
CA ALA A 627 -10.84 19.37 3.68
C ALA A 627 -9.95 19.93 4.79
N TYR A 628 -9.98 21.25 4.97
CA TYR A 628 -9.34 21.92 6.11
C TYR A 628 -10.34 22.38 7.18
N SER A 629 -11.64 22.23 6.89
CA SER A 629 -12.76 22.62 7.74
C SER A 629 -13.96 21.71 7.43
N SER A 630 -15.12 21.97 8.05
CA SER A 630 -16.36 21.25 7.78
C SER A 630 -16.87 21.39 6.34
N LYS A 631 -16.35 22.34 5.56
CA LYS A 631 -16.72 22.54 4.16
C LYS A 631 -15.63 22.05 3.23
N THR A 632 -15.86 20.89 2.62
CA THR A 632 -15.02 20.35 1.54
C THR A 632 -15.27 21.14 0.24
N PRO A 633 -14.24 21.75 -0.38
CA PRO A 633 -14.40 22.36 -1.70
C PRO A 633 -14.59 21.28 -2.76
N THR A 634 -15.72 21.31 -3.44
CA THR A 634 -16.02 20.41 -4.57
C THR A 634 -15.90 21.16 -5.90
N PHE A 635 -15.59 20.42 -6.96
CA PHE A 635 -15.49 20.93 -8.32
C PHE A 635 -15.84 19.82 -9.32
N THR A 636 -16.12 20.20 -10.57
CA THR A 636 -16.41 19.24 -11.65
C THR A 636 -15.23 19.24 -12.63
N PRO A 637 -14.37 18.20 -12.61
CA PRO A 637 -13.28 18.07 -13.56
C PRO A 637 -13.84 17.96 -14.97
N ARG A 638 -13.19 18.64 -15.94
CA ARG A 638 -13.60 18.57 -17.35
C ARG A 638 -12.67 17.62 -18.09
N VAL A 639 -13.26 16.58 -18.67
CA VAL A 639 -12.57 15.65 -19.57
C VAL A 639 -12.48 16.32 -20.95
N ALA A 640 -11.31 16.27 -21.57
CA ALA A 640 -11.15 16.73 -22.94
C ALA A 640 -11.78 15.73 -23.91
N ASP A 641 -12.07 16.19 -25.13
CA ASP A 641 -12.72 15.36 -26.16
C ASP A 641 -11.89 14.13 -26.57
N ASP A 642 -10.58 14.14 -26.28
CA ASP A 642 -9.67 13.01 -26.48
C ASP A 642 -9.72 11.95 -25.37
N GLY A 643 -10.61 12.13 -24.38
CA GLY A 643 -10.80 11.22 -23.27
C GLY A 643 -9.78 11.37 -22.13
N TRP A 644 -8.94 12.40 -22.16
CA TRP A 644 -8.02 12.68 -21.08
C TRP A 644 -8.51 13.80 -20.19
N LEU A 645 -8.34 13.61 -18.89
CA LEU A 645 -8.51 14.67 -17.92
C LEU A 645 -7.20 15.44 -17.79
N SER A 646 -7.23 16.76 -17.98
CA SER A 646 -6.13 17.65 -17.64
C SER A 646 -6.39 18.33 -16.31
N LEU A 647 -5.46 18.21 -15.36
CA LEU A 647 -5.56 18.79 -14.02
C LEU A 647 -4.40 19.72 -13.74
N ASP A 648 -4.70 20.92 -13.24
CA ASP A 648 -3.72 21.82 -12.67
C ASP A 648 -3.57 21.49 -11.18
N LEU A 649 -2.54 20.72 -10.85
CA LEU A 649 -2.22 20.27 -9.49
C LEU A 649 -1.48 21.37 -8.73
N ASN A 650 -1.70 21.43 -7.42
CA ASN A 650 -0.94 22.21 -6.46
C ASN A 650 -0.68 21.35 -5.21
N THR A 651 -0.16 21.95 -4.15
CA THR A 651 0.22 21.23 -2.91
C THR A 651 -0.96 20.72 -2.10
N ARG A 652 -2.19 21.19 -2.35
CA ARG A 652 -3.38 20.67 -1.67
C ARG A 652 -3.83 19.39 -2.39
N PRO A 653 -3.88 18.25 -1.71
CA PRO A 653 -4.39 17.03 -2.32
C PRO A 653 -5.82 17.22 -2.84
N ILE A 654 -6.09 16.63 -3.99
CA ILE A 654 -7.42 16.54 -4.58
C ILE A 654 -7.79 15.08 -4.81
N PHE A 655 -9.07 14.78 -4.66
CA PHE A 655 -9.67 13.50 -4.96
C PHE A 655 -10.54 13.65 -6.20
N ILE A 656 -10.36 12.74 -7.16
CA ILE A 656 -11.12 12.71 -8.41
C ILE A 656 -11.80 11.35 -8.51
N HIS A 657 -13.10 11.34 -8.76
CA HIS A 657 -13.92 10.14 -8.81
C HIS A 657 -14.61 10.01 -10.15
N GLU A 658 -14.68 8.80 -10.69
CA GLU A 658 -15.58 8.47 -11.79
C GLU A 658 -17.03 8.38 -11.27
N VAL A 659 -17.91 9.23 -11.80
CA VAL A 659 -19.33 9.32 -11.41
C VAL A 659 -20.19 8.88 -12.58
N GLY A 660 -20.23 7.57 -12.83
CA GLY A 660 -21.05 7.04 -13.91
C GLY A 660 -20.68 5.61 -14.24
N SER A 661 -21.49 4.99 -15.10
CA SER A 661 -21.03 3.80 -15.83
C SER A 661 -20.18 4.30 -17.00
N PRO A 662 -19.05 3.63 -17.27
CA PRO A 662 -18.24 3.99 -18.41
C PRO A 662 -19.00 3.78 -19.75
N GLU A 663 -18.54 4.45 -20.81
CA GLU A 663 -18.51 3.97 -22.20
C GLU A 663 -19.54 4.39 -23.27
N ARG A 664 -18.96 4.47 -24.49
CA ARG A 664 -19.60 4.19 -25.79
C ARG A 664 -19.53 2.69 -26.12
N PRO A 665 -20.36 2.17 -27.03
CA PRO A 665 -20.27 0.76 -27.45
C PRO A 665 -18.92 0.43 -28.12
N ASP A 666 -18.46 -0.81 -27.99
CA ASP A 666 -17.30 -1.36 -28.73
C ASP A 666 -17.63 -1.43 -30.21
N LEU A 667 -16.72 -0.92 -31.03
CA LEU A 667 -16.81 -0.91 -32.48
C LEU A 667 -15.61 -1.65 -33.04
N ARG A 668 -15.88 -2.48 -34.05
CA ARG A 668 -14.86 -3.20 -34.80
C ARG A 668 -14.89 -2.79 -36.25
N VAL A 669 -13.75 -2.48 -36.83
CA VAL A 669 -13.63 -2.30 -38.28
C VAL A 669 -13.39 -3.67 -38.91
N ASP A 670 -14.47 -4.33 -39.31
CA ASP A 670 -14.39 -5.70 -39.86
C ASP A 670 -13.66 -5.76 -41.19
N SER A 671 -13.77 -4.71 -42.01
CA SER A 671 -13.05 -4.65 -43.29
C SER A 671 -12.90 -3.24 -43.84
N VAL A 672 -11.80 -3.01 -44.56
CA VAL A 672 -11.56 -1.83 -45.39
C VAL A 672 -11.34 -2.28 -46.83
N ARG A 673 -12.03 -1.67 -47.79
CA ARG A 673 -11.95 -2.04 -49.21
C ARG A 673 -11.81 -0.81 -50.10
N PHE A 674 -10.88 -0.88 -51.04
CA PHE A 674 -10.80 0.09 -52.13
C PHE A 674 -11.68 -0.32 -53.30
N VAL A 675 -12.41 0.64 -53.86
CA VAL A 675 -13.29 0.46 -55.02
C VAL A 675 -12.71 1.28 -56.17
N SER A 676 -12.08 0.60 -57.12
CA SER A 676 -11.34 1.22 -58.22
C SER A 676 -12.23 1.99 -59.18
N GLU A 677 -13.44 1.49 -59.48
CA GLU A 677 -14.38 2.07 -60.46
C GLU A 677 -14.73 3.54 -60.18
N ASN A 678 -14.78 3.92 -58.90
CA ASN A 678 -15.13 5.28 -58.47
C ASN A 678 -14.08 5.92 -57.55
N ARG A 679 -12.88 5.31 -57.44
CA ARG A 679 -11.79 5.74 -56.55
C ARG A 679 -12.29 6.07 -55.13
N SER A 680 -13.06 5.16 -54.55
CA SER A 680 -13.59 5.30 -53.19
C SER A 680 -13.05 4.23 -52.25
N VAL A 681 -13.07 4.53 -50.96
CA VAL A 681 -12.79 3.56 -49.89
C VAL A 681 -14.08 3.29 -49.14
N ARG A 682 -14.34 2.02 -48.84
CA ARG A 682 -15.45 1.56 -48.02
C ARG A 682 -14.91 0.91 -46.76
N ALA A 683 -15.50 1.20 -45.61
CA ALA A 683 -15.20 0.51 -44.36
C ALA A 683 -16.47 -0.02 -43.73
N TRP A 684 -16.48 -1.32 -43.42
CA TRP A 684 -17.56 -1.96 -42.69
C TRP A 684 -17.20 -2.03 -41.20
N VAL A 685 -18.12 -1.59 -40.35
CA VAL A 685 -17.88 -1.45 -38.92
C VAL A 685 -19.04 -2.05 -38.14
N THR A 686 -18.77 -2.98 -37.24
CA THR A 686 -19.80 -3.61 -36.40
C THR A 686 -19.73 -3.12 -34.96
N ASN A 687 -20.90 -2.87 -34.37
CA ASN A 687 -21.02 -2.63 -32.94
C ASN A 687 -21.04 -3.95 -32.17
N HIS A 688 -20.00 -4.21 -31.38
CA HIS A 688 -19.87 -5.36 -30.49
C HIS A 688 -20.23 -5.05 -29.04
N GLY A 689 -20.51 -3.78 -28.70
CA GLY A 689 -21.04 -3.41 -27.39
C GLY A 689 -22.49 -3.85 -27.19
N THR A 690 -22.96 -3.80 -25.95
CA THR A 690 -24.33 -4.17 -25.57
C THR A 690 -25.33 -3.02 -25.74
N ARG A 691 -24.85 -1.81 -26.07
CA ARG A 691 -25.66 -0.60 -26.27
C ARG A 691 -25.58 -0.08 -27.70
N ALA A 692 -26.60 0.67 -28.12
CA ALA A 692 -26.60 1.33 -29.43
C ALA A 692 -25.70 2.58 -29.46
N THR A 693 -25.09 2.89 -30.61
CA THR A 693 -24.30 4.12 -30.77
C THR A 693 -25.20 5.37 -30.74
N PRO A 694 -24.71 6.52 -30.23
CA PRO A 694 -25.51 7.74 -30.12
C PRO A 694 -25.91 8.31 -31.49
N VAL A 695 -27.16 8.77 -31.61
CA VAL A 695 -27.68 9.48 -32.79
C VAL A 695 -27.24 10.95 -32.72
N ARG A 696 -26.97 11.57 -33.87
CA ARG A 696 -26.72 13.03 -33.95
C ARG A 696 -27.99 13.81 -33.58
N SER A 697 -28.14 14.20 -32.31
CA SER A 697 -29.17 15.14 -31.86
C SER A 697 -28.55 16.31 -31.09
N GLY A 698 -28.66 17.53 -31.65
CA GLY A 698 -28.17 18.76 -31.01
C GLY A 698 -26.68 19.07 -31.18
N ARG A 699 -26.18 20.03 -30.36
CA ARG A 699 -24.82 20.61 -30.42
C ARG A 699 -23.73 19.77 -29.74
N LEU A 700 -24.08 18.70 -29.03
CA LEU A 700 -23.17 17.98 -28.10
C LEU A 700 -23.14 16.44 -28.27
N ALA A 701 -23.85 15.86 -29.23
CA ALA A 701 -23.76 14.42 -29.50
C ALA A 701 -22.68 14.14 -30.56
N TYR A 702 -21.64 13.37 -30.21
CA TYR A 702 -20.64 12.86 -31.16
C TYR A 702 -21.21 11.62 -31.89
N PRO A 703 -21.68 11.74 -33.15
CA PRO A 703 -22.12 10.58 -33.92
C PRO A 703 -20.96 9.61 -34.18
N THR A 704 -21.26 8.34 -34.48
CA THR A 704 -20.23 7.40 -34.97
C THR A 704 -19.60 7.97 -36.24
N TRP A 705 -18.27 8.06 -36.25
CA TRP A 705 -17.52 8.62 -37.38
C TRP A 705 -16.24 7.84 -37.61
N ALA A 706 -15.70 7.95 -38.82
CA ALA A 706 -14.52 7.22 -39.23
C ALA A 706 -13.56 8.15 -39.97
N VAL A 707 -12.26 7.94 -39.77
CA VAL A 707 -11.17 8.64 -40.45
C VAL A 707 -10.44 7.67 -41.34
N LEU A 708 -10.31 8.02 -42.61
CA LEU A 708 -9.46 7.36 -43.57
C LEU A 708 -8.06 7.98 -43.52
N LYS A 709 -7.04 7.12 -43.40
CA LYS A 709 -5.64 7.49 -43.48
C LYS A 709 -4.94 6.76 -44.62
N ALA A 710 -4.04 7.44 -45.32
CA ALA A 710 -3.12 6.88 -46.30
C ALA A 710 -1.70 6.97 -45.75
N ASP A 711 -1.02 5.84 -45.59
CA ASP A 711 0.32 5.74 -44.98
C ASP A 711 0.46 6.46 -43.63
N GLY A 712 -0.63 6.52 -42.87
CA GLY A 712 -0.72 7.16 -41.56
C GLY A 712 -1.25 8.60 -41.58
N ASP A 713 -1.27 9.27 -42.74
CA ASP A 713 -1.77 10.64 -42.89
C ASP A 713 -3.29 10.65 -43.14
N SER A 714 -4.02 11.51 -42.45
CA SER A 714 -5.47 11.64 -42.62
C SER A 714 -5.82 12.22 -43.99
N VAL A 715 -6.61 11.48 -44.79
CA VAL A 715 -7.01 11.86 -46.16
C VAL A 715 -8.52 11.95 -46.35
N GLY A 716 -9.33 11.55 -45.35
CA GLY A 716 -10.78 11.67 -45.42
C GLY A 716 -11.50 11.38 -44.11
N GLN A 717 -12.74 11.85 -44.00
CA GLN A 717 -13.60 11.62 -42.84
C GLN A 717 -15.03 11.33 -43.31
N ALA A 718 -15.71 10.39 -42.65
CA ALA A 718 -17.11 10.07 -42.88
C ALA A 718 -17.87 9.98 -41.55
N VAL A 719 -19.15 10.36 -41.55
CA VAL A 719 -20.00 10.40 -40.36
C VAL A 719 -21.27 9.60 -40.61
N TRP A 720 -21.64 8.74 -39.65
CA TRP A 720 -22.87 7.99 -39.66
C TRP A 720 -23.94 8.72 -38.84
N SER A 721 -25.06 9.08 -39.48
CA SER A 721 -26.08 9.96 -38.87
C SER A 721 -27.12 9.23 -38.02
N LYS A 722 -27.14 7.90 -38.03
CA LYS A 722 -28.10 7.05 -37.29
C LYS A 722 -27.42 6.32 -36.13
N SER A 723 -28.20 5.69 -35.26
CA SER A 723 -27.66 4.74 -34.28
C SER A 723 -27.33 3.40 -34.95
N ALA A 724 -26.31 2.72 -34.43
CA ALA A 724 -26.01 1.33 -34.71
C ALA A 724 -26.26 0.52 -33.43
N GLY A 725 -27.28 -0.35 -33.43
CA GLY A 725 -27.59 -1.26 -32.32
C GLY A 725 -26.53 -2.34 -32.11
N GLU A 726 -26.70 -3.15 -31.07
CA GLU A 726 -25.86 -4.33 -30.80
C GLU A 726 -25.80 -5.24 -32.04
N ASN A 727 -24.58 -5.68 -32.40
CA ASN A 727 -24.25 -6.48 -33.57
C ASN A 727 -24.67 -5.87 -34.92
N GLN A 728 -25.00 -4.58 -34.97
CA GLN A 728 -25.35 -3.90 -36.21
C GLN A 728 -24.10 -3.39 -36.92
N GLY A 729 -23.98 -3.71 -38.20
CA GLY A 729 -22.94 -3.17 -39.08
C GLY A 729 -23.32 -1.83 -39.73
N VAL A 730 -22.34 -0.96 -39.94
CA VAL A 730 -22.44 0.31 -40.66
C VAL A 730 -21.37 0.41 -41.74
N ASP A 731 -21.72 1.07 -42.85
CA ASP A 731 -20.84 1.25 -44.02
C ASP A 731 -20.43 2.72 -44.15
N PHE A 732 -19.14 2.98 -43.99
CA PHE A 732 -18.53 4.29 -44.23
C PHE A 732 -17.95 4.37 -45.63
N GLY A 733 -18.39 5.35 -46.42
CA GLY A 733 -17.82 5.66 -47.73
C GLY A 733 -16.95 6.92 -47.69
N PHE A 734 -15.77 6.84 -48.31
CA PHE A 734 -14.83 7.95 -48.47
C PHE A 734 -14.53 8.16 -49.95
N GLU A 735 -14.70 9.38 -50.46
CA GLU A 735 -14.29 9.75 -51.81
C GLU A 735 -12.86 10.30 -51.78
N LEU A 736 -11.93 9.70 -52.52
CA LEU A 736 -10.52 10.13 -52.53
C LEU A 736 -10.27 11.35 -53.44
N GLY A 737 -11.28 11.84 -54.16
CA GLY A 737 -11.17 13.01 -55.05
C GLY A 737 -10.07 12.85 -56.12
N ARG A 738 -9.40 13.96 -56.47
CA ARG A 738 -8.25 13.99 -57.40
C ARG A 738 -6.91 13.62 -56.74
N THR A 739 -6.93 13.07 -55.53
CA THR A 739 -5.70 12.76 -54.80
C THR A 739 -4.97 11.63 -55.55
N GLU A 740 -3.76 11.92 -56.03
CA GLU A 740 -2.89 10.88 -56.61
C GLU A 740 -2.40 10.00 -55.46
N LEU A 741 -2.80 8.73 -55.48
CA LEU A 741 -2.27 7.72 -54.58
C LEU A 741 -0.98 7.14 -55.18
N PRO A 742 0.05 6.87 -54.37
CA PRO A 742 1.23 6.15 -54.85
C PRO A 742 0.88 4.72 -55.28
N ASP A 743 1.73 4.14 -56.15
CA ASP A 743 1.60 2.77 -56.69
C ASP A 743 1.42 1.70 -55.60
N THR A 744 1.90 1.98 -54.38
CA THR A 744 1.62 1.20 -53.20
C THR A 744 1.27 2.13 -52.04
N VAL A 745 0.09 1.95 -51.44
CA VAL A 745 -0.38 2.76 -50.32
C VAL A 745 -1.14 1.90 -49.31
N LEU A 746 -0.84 2.09 -48.03
CA LEU A 746 -1.61 1.50 -46.93
C LEU A 746 -2.79 2.41 -46.60
N LEU A 747 -4.00 1.94 -46.86
CA LEU A 747 -5.21 2.62 -46.44
C LEU A 747 -5.70 2.02 -45.13
N SER A 748 -5.78 2.83 -44.08
CA SER A 748 -6.35 2.43 -42.80
C SER A 748 -7.56 3.29 -42.45
N VAL A 749 -8.57 2.67 -41.85
CA VAL A 749 -9.72 3.39 -41.31
C VAL A 749 -9.77 3.17 -39.81
N THR A 750 -9.83 4.27 -39.05
CA THR A 750 -10.08 4.23 -37.61
C THR A 750 -11.43 4.85 -37.31
N VAL A 751 -12.27 4.13 -36.55
CA VAL A 751 -13.59 4.58 -36.12
C VAL A 751 -13.48 5.21 -34.74
N ASN A 752 -14.07 6.40 -34.59
CA ASN A 752 -13.98 7.22 -33.37
C ASN A 752 -12.54 7.30 -32.82
N PRO A 753 -11.54 7.72 -33.63
CA PRO A 753 -10.09 7.66 -33.32
C PRO A 753 -9.64 8.40 -32.06
N GLU A 754 -10.54 9.16 -31.42
CA GLU A 754 -10.29 9.96 -30.22
C GLU A 754 -11.11 9.48 -29.00
N GLN A 755 -12.05 8.54 -29.19
CA GLN A 755 -12.89 8.03 -28.11
C GLN A 755 -12.32 6.72 -27.58
N SER A 756 -11.68 6.78 -26.42
CA SER A 756 -10.85 5.69 -25.89
C SER A 756 -11.55 4.73 -24.92
N PHE A 757 -12.84 4.95 -24.59
CA PHE A 757 -13.55 4.21 -23.52
C PHE A 757 -14.73 3.42 -24.05
N VAL A 758 -14.62 2.09 -24.01
CA VAL A 758 -15.48 1.14 -24.73
C VAL A 758 -15.97 0.01 -23.84
N GLU A 759 -17.23 -0.38 -24.07
CA GLU A 759 -18.08 -1.11 -23.14
C GLU A 759 -17.53 -2.42 -22.58
N LEU A 760 -16.84 -3.18 -23.43
CA LEU A 760 -16.45 -4.55 -23.18
C LEU A 760 -14.93 -4.75 -23.29
N GLU A 761 -14.17 -3.66 -23.50
CA GLU A 761 -12.72 -3.70 -23.80
C GLU A 761 -12.34 -4.59 -25.00
N THR A 762 -13.26 -4.75 -25.96
CA THR A 762 -13.11 -5.54 -27.20
C THR A 762 -13.08 -4.70 -28.48
N ASP A 763 -13.10 -3.37 -28.35
CA ASP A 763 -13.03 -2.41 -29.47
C ASP A 763 -11.79 -2.67 -30.35
N ASP A 764 -12.05 -3.01 -31.60
CA ASP A 764 -11.06 -3.22 -32.65
C ASP A 764 -11.31 -2.16 -33.73
N ASN A 765 -11.21 -0.90 -33.31
CA ASN A 765 -11.72 0.23 -34.07
C ASN A 765 -10.84 0.65 -35.26
N THR A 766 -9.83 -0.15 -35.63
CA THR A 766 -8.95 0.15 -36.76
C THR A 766 -8.84 -1.04 -37.70
N GLY A 767 -9.14 -0.82 -38.97
CA GLY A 767 -8.94 -1.79 -40.04
C GLY A 767 -8.05 -1.20 -41.13
N TYR A 768 -7.51 -2.04 -41.99
CA TYR A 768 -6.65 -1.58 -43.08
C TYR A 768 -6.76 -2.47 -44.31
N THR A 769 -6.29 -1.93 -45.44
CA THR A 769 -6.09 -2.64 -46.69
C THR A 769 -4.89 -2.04 -47.42
N LEU A 770 -4.13 -2.88 -48.12
CA LEU A 770 -2.99 -2.46 -48.93
C LEU A 770 -3.42 -2.43 -50.39
N ILE A 771 -3.27 -1.28 -51.04
CA ILE A 771 -3.41 -1.19 -52.50
C ILE A 771 -2.02 -1.36 -53.09
N VAL A 772 -1.93 -2.21 -54.10
CA VAL A 772 -0.82 -2.27 -55.05
C VAL A 772 -1.45 -2.08 -56.42
N GLU A 773 -1.31 -0.90 -57.03
CA GLU A 773 -1.74 -0.71 -58.42
C GLU A 773 -0.75 -1.45 -59.35
N PRO A 774 -1.22 -2.13 -60.40
CA PRO A 774 -0.36 -2.84 -61.36
C PRO A 774 0.60 -1.95 -62.15
#